data_AF-A0A9P8KYX3-F1
#
_entry.id   AF-A0A9P8KYX3-F1
#
_cell.length_a   1.000
_cell.length_b   1.000
_cell.length_c   1.000
_cell.angle_alpha   90.00
_cell.angle_beta   90.00
_cell.angle_gamma   90.00
#
_symmetry.space_group_name_H-M   'P 1'
#
loop_
_entity.id
_entity.type
_entity.pdbx_description
1 polymer ?
#
loop_
_entity_poly.entity_id
_entity_poly.type
_entity_poly.pdbx_seq_one_letter_code
_entity_poly.pdbx_strand_id
1 'polypeptide(L)'
;MMRGHQEEYEEMVDIGNFRRHHQTGSDDSHPRLLSDNMRSNRSSAAHPDDFTPPQWPPSIAGTGSSPSLTLRSGATTPYDQLSSTKHLIYADSRSSTPMNGRSPSKEVSSDNDDHNGVAILHDRDDSDIWKGWRRYLYTLTPFLTLLNTGVYLTYLGLRIACVILAQKASGTTFAAAWVFIAVELVVAVPSLMHNIWTMWSLKKRHRPKMRLTGNDVPTVDCFVTCCGEDDELVMDTVRGACDQDYPIDRFRVIVLDDGKSAGLERSCAILSHTYPNLYYMARVKIPGQPHHFKAGNLNYGLDQVHLLPGGASQFMAALDADMIPERDWLRALLPHAVMDPKMALVCPPQLFYNTPPSDPLAQSLDFFVHVIEPIKDAMGVAWCTGSGYVARREALEQIGNFPLGSLAEDVATSTLMLGKGWKTAYVHEPLQFGTVPEDYGSHLKQRTRWAIGTVDTSFKLNFCLWGEKVRQMTFAQRFSGFLYASLSLYTILLSISLFAIPIILIMGKPLVAYANDTQLRWLIRACFANTIVNRLCEFVLFIPAGYHTGQRGSRYQLWMSPYIALCIIRAFALPRWLGGEAQAFKPTGSLSSALNERDPKLKKNMFRRLWTILINYMALFHLAFVYLTLVAVCLVSYRCFFQESNRVRDILLCLVTHAFWPPLTFIFICSSLWTPVAYAIDPPQMPDREDLLVRDPETKVAHPTTQSKKIAFGGQAAWFEFEYTFSTLYTCLIFVASFLF
;
A
#
# COMPACT_ATOMS: atom_id res chain seq x y z
N MET A 1 -5.43 33.65 16.88
CA MET A 1 -4.69 32.43 16.51
C MET A 1 -5.47 31.11 16.66
N MET A 2 -6.64 31.05 17.32
CA MET A 2 -7.39 29.77 17.50
C MET A 2 -8.59 29.54 16.55
N ARG A 3 -8.94 30.47 15.65
CA ARG A 3 -10.06 30.29 14.70
C ARG A 3 -9.69 29.61 13.38
N GLY A 4 -8.46 29.78 12.88
CA GLY A 4 -8.05 29.22 11.58
C GLY A 4 -7.99 27.68 11.55
N HIS A 5 -7.71 27.04 12.69
CA HIS A 5 -7.77 25.58 12.76
C HIS A 5 -9.21 25.05 12.75
N GLN A 6 -10.22 25.84 13.12
CA GLN A 6 -11.59 25.34 13.22
C GLN A 6 -12.29 25.28 11.85
N GLU A 7 -11.95 26.22 10.95
CA GLU A 7 -12.44 26.24 9.55
C GLU A 7 -11.81 25.11 8.70
N GLU A 8 -10.55 24.72 8.96
CA GLU A 8 -9.93 23.53 8.36
C GLU A 8 -10.70 22.23 8.65
N TYR A 9 -11.45 22.16 9.75
CA TYR A 9 -12.20 20.96 10.14
C TYR A 9 -13.59 20.87 9.52
N GLU A 10 -14.28 21.99 9.27
CA GLU A 10 -15.65 21.96 8.70
C GLU A 10 -15.66 21.59 7.20
N GLU A 11 -14.63 21.98 6.44
CA GLU A 11 -14.49 21.57 5.02
C GLU A 11 -13.99 20.13 4.84
N MET A 12 -13.35 19.54 5.87
CA MET A 12 -12.98 18.12 5.85
C MET A 12 -14.17 17.16 6.08
N VAL A 13 -15.39 17.67 6.27
CA VAL A 13 -16.57 16.82 6.56
C VAL A 13 -17.24 16.28 5.30
N ASP A 14 -17.19 16.99 4.16
CA ASP A 14 -17.97 16.62 2.97
C ASP A 14 -17.11 16.27 1.74
N ILE A 15 -17.15 14.99 1.33
CA ILE A 15 -16.45 14.51 0.12
C ILE A 15 -17.28 14.83 -1.14
N GLY A 16 -16.71 15.55 -2.11
CA GLY A 16 -17.28 15.65 -3.47
C GLY A 16 -18.34 16.73 -3.69
N ASN A 17 -18.54 17.66 -2.75
CA ASN A 17 -19.34 18.87 -2.97
C ASN A 17 -18.40 20.06 -3.20
N PHE A 18 -18.03 20.32 -4.45
CA PHE A 18 -17.47 21.62 -4.83
C PHE A 18 -18.49 22.35 -5.69
N ARG A 19 -19.10 23.41 -5.16
CA ARG A 19 -19.85 24.37 -5.99
C ARG A 19 -18.83 25.29 -6.66
N ARG A 20 -18.66 25.15 -7.98
CA ARG A 20 -18.02 26.22 -8.79
C ARG A 20 -18.84 27.50 -8.58
N HIS A 21 -18.23 28.54 -8.02
CA HIS A 21 -18.76 29.90 -8.17
C HIS A 21 -18.56 30.33 -9.63
N HIS A 22 -19.51 29.96 -10.50
CA HIS A 22 -19.65 30.63 -11.78
C HIS A 22 -20.27 32.01 -11.52
N GLN A 23 -19.49 33.07 -11.76
CA GLN A 23 -20.07 34.38 -12.04
C GLN A 23 -20.80 34.30 -13.38
N THR A 24 -22.12 34.16 -13.34
CA THR A 24 -22.99 34.41 -14.50
C THR A 24 -23.78 35.68 -14.22
N GLY A 25 -23.61 36.68 -15.09
CA GLY A 25 -24.43 37.89 -15.12
C GLY A 25 -25.82 37.63 -15.70
N SER A 26 -26.73 38.58 -15.42
CA SER A 26 -28.11 38.79 -15.93
C SER A 26 -29.10 37.62 -15.66
N ASP A 27 -30.31 37.78 -15.10
CA ASP A 27 -31.34 38.82 -15.29
C ASP A 27 -32.43 38.80 -14.19
N ASP A 28 -33.09 39.97 -14.03
CA ASP A 28 -34.40 40.32 -13.46
C ASP A 28 -35.24 39.35 -12.59
N SER A 29 -35.57 39.80 -11.36
CA SER A 29 -36.97 39.91 -10.89
C SER A 29 -37.12 40.65 -9.56
N HIS A 30 -38.11 41.55 -9.51
CA HIS A 30 -38.47 42.46 -8.41
C HIS A 30 -39.06 41.77 -7.14
N PRO A 31 -39.09 42.48 -5.98
CA PRO A 31 -39.10 41.88 -4.64
C PRO A 31 -40.46 41.86 -3.92
N ARG A 32 -40.59 41.05 -2.86
CA ARG A 32 -41.59 41.26 -1.78
C ARG A 32 -40.98 41.09 -0.39
N LEU A 33 -40.88 42.25 0.28
CA LEU A 33 -41.06 42.62 1.69
C LEU A 33 -41.27 41.53 2.76
N LEU A 34 -40.56 41.69 3.90
CA LEU A 34 -41.02 41.81 5.30
C LEU A 34 -39.76 41.90 6.22
N SER A 35 -39.39 43.09 6.74
CA SER A 35 -39.54 43.56 8.15
C SER A 35 -39.17 42.50 9.21
N ASP A 36 -38.30 42.69 10.21
CA ASP A 36 -38.12 43.87 11.07
C ASP A 36 -36.84 43.77 11.95
N ASN A 37 -36.27 44.94 12.28
CA ASN A 37 -35.59 45.36 13.52
C ASN A 37 -34.40 44.57 14.13
N MET A 38 -33.20 45.16 14.10
CA MET A 38 -32.67 45.97 15.23
C MET A 38 -31.34 46.69 14.90
N ARG A 39 -31.28 47.96 15.36
CA ARG A 39 -30.17 48.94 15.54
C ARG A 39 -28.83 48.32 16.00
N SER A 40 -27.64 48.90 15.84
CA SER A 40 -27.11 50.18 15.33
C SER A 40 -25.57 50.10 15.42
N ASN A 41 -24.83 50.58 14.43
CA ASN A 41 -23.72 51.53 14.63
C ASN A 41 -23.14 52.00 13.29
N ARG A 42 -23.01 53.33 13.17
CA ARG A 42 -22.47 54.06 12.03
C ARG A 42 -20.98 54.31 12.18
N SER A 43 -20.29 54.35 11.03
CA SER A 43 -19.08 55.10 10.62
C SER A 43 -18.21 54.14 9.79
N SER A 44 -17.67 54.46 8.63
CA SER A 44 -17.55 55.69 7.82
C SER A 44 -17.18 55.24 6.40
N ALA A 45 -17.66 55.96 5.38
CA ALA A 45 -17.39 55.69 3.97
C ALA A 45 -16.01 56.19 3.52
N ALA A 46 -15.37 55.46 2.60
CA ALA A 46 -14.44 55.99 1.62
C ALA A 46 -14.46 55.06 0.38
N HIS A 47 -14.65 55.67 -0.79
CA HIS A 47 -14.72 55.04 -2.12
C HIS A 47 -13.30 54.74 -2.68
N PRO A 48 -13.21 53.91 -3.72
CA PRO A 48 -11.99 53.29 -4.22
C PRO A 48 -11.32 54.18 -5.27
N ASP A 49 -10.00 54.12 -5.35
CA ASP A 49 -9.20 54.15 -6.59
C ASP A 49 -7.72 54.17 -6.19
N ASP A 50 -6.93 53.35 -6.89
CA ASP A 50 -5.46 53.30 -6.98
C ASP A 50 -4.89 51.92 -6.65
N PHE A 51 -4.73 51.08 -7.68
CA PHE A 51 -3.53 50.24 -7.76
C PHE A 51 -3.18 49.91 -9.22
N THR A 52 -2.06 50.50 -9.66
CA THR A 52 -1.38 50.28 -10.93
C THR A 52 -0.50 49.01 -10.87
N PRO A 53 -0.32 48.28 -11.99
CA PRO A 53 0.50 47.07 -12.03
C PRO A 53 2.01 47.41 -12.15
N PRO A 54 2.93 46.63 -11.54
CA PRO A 54 4.35 46.92 -11.61
C PRO A 54 4.95 46.52 -12.97
N GLN A 55 5.66 47.48 -13.57
CA GLN A 55 6.47 47.34 -14.78
C GLN A 55 7.84 46.71 -14.46
N TRP A 56 8.32 45.87 -15.37
CA TRP A 56 9.65 45.23 -15.35
C TRP A 56 10.78 46.23 -15.69
N PRO A 57 11.98 46.11 -15.09
CA PRO A 57 13.16 46.85 -15.57
C PRO A 57 13.97 46.04 -16.62
N PRO A 58 14.75 46.74 -17.49
CA PRO A 58 15.31 46.16 -18.72
C PRO A 58 16.71 45.55 -18.56
N SER A 59 17.05 44.74 -19.57
CA SER A 59 18.33 44.11 -19.89
C SER A 59 19.53 45.07 -19.92
N ILE A 60 20.67 44.65 -19.37
CA ILE A 60 21.99 45.22 -19.68
C ILE A 60 22.96 44.08 -20.01
N ALA A 61 23.50 44.14 -21.22
CA ALA A 61 24.69 43.41 -21.64
C ALA A 61 25.93 44.28 -21.41
N GLY A 62 27.08 43.67 -21.08
CA GLY A 62 28.37 44.31 -21.30
C GLY A 62 29.52 43.95 -20.37
N THR A 63 30.51 43.28 -20.96
CA THR A 63 31.97 43.39 -20.70
C THR A 63 32.56 42.74 -19.45
N GLY A 64 33.59 41.93 -19.70
CA GLY A 64 34.34 41.20 -18.71
C GLY A 64 35.64 41.87 -18.27
N SER A 65 36.24 41.27 -17.26
CA SER A 65 37.68 41.34 -16.95
C SER A 65 37.99 40.34 -15.84
N SER A 66 38.86 39.38 -16.13
CA SER A 66 39.55 38.54 -15.13
C SER A 66 40.46 39.42 -14.25
N PRO A 67 40.83 38.95 -13.05
CA PRO A 67 42.18 38.40 -12.93
C PRO A 67 42.28 37.12 -12.11
N SER A 68 43.27 36.33 -12.51
CA SER A 68 43.82 35.11 -11.93
C SER A 68 44.59 35.35 -10.62
N LEU A 69 44.69 34.32 -9.77
CA LEU A 69 45.94 33.81 -9.15
C LEU A 69 45.64 32.54 -8.32
N THR A 70 46.04 31.36 -8.83
CA THR A 70 47.10 30.44 -8.30
C THR A 70 46.79 29.63 -7.04
N LEU A 71 47.25 28.38 -6.84
CA LEU A 71 47.83 27.28 -7.64
C LEU A 71 48.08 26.13 -6.63
N ARG A 72 47.84 24.87 -7.03
CA ARG A 72 48.47 23.58 -6.62
C ARG A 72 47.41 22.48 -6.73
N SER A 73 47.30 21.68 -7.80
CA SER A 73 48.25 20.82 -8.52
C SER A 73 48.82 19.67 -7.68
N GLY A 74 48.43 18.45 -8.04
CA GLY A 74 48.96 17.18 -7.54
C GLY A 74 48.29 16.00 -8.25
N ALA A 75 48.53 15.88 -9.55
CA ALA A 75 48.14 14.73 -10.37
C ALA A 75 48.94 13.47 -9.99
N THR A 76 48.36 12.28 -10.18
CA THR A 76 48.87 11.16 -11.02
C THR A 76 48.22 9.82 -10.64
N THR A 77 47.49 9.19 -11.57
CA THR A 77 47.43 7.72 -11.77
C THR A 77 48.65 7.29 -12.65
N PRO A 78 48.95 6.02 -13.00
CA PRO A 78 48.18 4.74 -12.89
C PRO A 78 49.02 3.47 -12.52
N TYR A 79 48.35 2.30 -12.38
CA TYR A 79 48.67 0.96 -12.93
C TYR A 79 48.33 -0.25 -12.02
N ASP A 80 47.92 -1.32 -12.71
CA ASP A 80 47.44 -2.64 -12.30
C ASP A 80 48.31 -3.41 -11.29
N GLN A 81 47.65 -4.25 -10.46
CA GLN A 81 48.09 -5.63 -10.26
C GLN A 81 46.98 -6.55 -9.70
N LEU A 82 46.90 -7.73 -10.33
CA LEU A 82 46.06 -8.87 -9.98
C LEU A 82 46.23 -9.35 -8.54
N SER A 83 45.14 -9.79 -7.90
CA SER A 83 45.17 -11.09 -7.20
C SER A 83 43.79 -11.74 -7.19
N SER A 84 43.78 -12.98 -7.66
CA SER A 84 42.64 -13.89 -7.70
C SER A 84 42.32 -14.44 -6.31
N THR A 85 41.05 -14.66 -5.98
CA THR A 85 40.65 -15.93 -5.36
C THR A 85 39.21 -16.30 -5.74
N LYS A 86 39.09 -17.56 -6.16
CA LYS A 86 37.92 -18.25 -6.73
C LYS A 86 36.75 -18.35 -5.74
N HIS A 87 35.51 -18.23 -6.22
CA HIS A 87 34.40 -19.06 -5.75
C HIS A 87 33.37 -19.35 -6.86
N LEU A 88 33.46 -20.59 -7.35
CA LEU A 88 32.43 -21.54 -7.78
C LEU A 88 31.21 -21.05 -8.58
N ILE A 89 31.24 -21.47 -9.84
CA ILE A 89 30.19 -21.49 -10.85
C ILE A 89 29.09 -22.48 -10.44
N TYR A 90 27.84 -22.03 -10.35
CA TYR A 90 26.68 -22.86 -10.67
C TYR A 90 26.14 -22.37 -12.01
N ALA A 91 26.14 -23.27 -12.98
CA ALA A 91 25.64 -23.04 -14.32
C ALA A 91 24.12 -23.00 -14.30
N ASP A 92 23.53 -21.95 -14.86
CA ASP A 92 22.13 -21.96 -15.24
C ASP A 92 21.95 -21.40 -16.66
N SER A 93 20.98 -22.01 -17.33
CA SER A 93 20.72 -22.04 -18.78
C SER A 93 20.75 -20.70 -19.53
N ARG A 94 21.26 -20.76 -20.78
CA ARG A 94 21.21 -19.69 -21.79
C ARG A 94 19.79 -19.46 -22.32
N SER A 95 19.27 -18.25 -22.15
CA SER A 95 18.44 -17.43 -23.09
C SER A 95 17.78 -16.32 -22.24
N SER A 96 17.85 -15.01 -22.49
CA SER A 96 18.02 -14.20 -23.70
C SER A 96 18.62 -12.83 -23.35
N THR A 97 19.26 -12.21 -24.34
CA THR A 97 20.02 -10.96 -24.41
C THR A 97 19.46 -9.74 -23.63
N PRO A 98 20.32 -8.86 -23.08
CA PRO A 98 19.92 -7.61 -22.43
C PRO A 98 19.28 -6.61 -23.40
N MET A 99 18.22 -5.92 -22.97
CA MET A 99 17.59 -4.79 -23.67
C MET A 99 18.46 -3.51 -23.59
N ASN A 100 19.68 -3.57 -24.12
CA ASN A 100 20.53 -2.38 -24.34
C ASN A 100 20.84 -2.24 -25.83
N GLY A 101 19.78 -2.05 -26.60
CA GLY A 101 19.87 -1.56 -27.96
C GLY A 101 18.60 -0.80 -28.26
N ARG A 102 18.72 0.37 -28.89
CA ARG A 102 17.65 1.00 -29.68
C ARG A 102 17.10 -0.07 -30.63
N SER A 103 16.15 -0.86 -30.13
CA SER A 103 15.41 -1.77 -30.97
C SER A 103 14.42 -0.87 -31.69
N PRO A 104 14.40 -0.85 -33.04
CA PRO A 104 13.24 -0.31 -33.72
C PRO A 104 12.05 -1.05 -33.12
N SER A 105 10.97 -0.30 -32.85
CA SER A 105 9.66 -0.88 -32.54
C SER A 105 9.53 -2.12 -33.41
N LYS A 106 9.41 -3.31 -32.80
CA LYS A 106 9.07 -4.50 -33.58
C LYS A 106 7.81 -4.10 -34.33
N GLU A 107 7.91 -3.99 -35.66
CA GLU A 107 6.74 -3.88 -36.52
C GLU A 107 5.79 -4.97 -36.05
N VAL A 108 4.68 -4.53 -35.45
CA VAL A 108 3.60 -5.40 -35.04
C VAL A 108 3.19 -6.10 -36.33
N SER A 109 3.48 -7.39 -36.43
CA SER A 109 3.00 -8.23 -37.52
C SER A 109 1.49 -8.02 -37.62
N SER A 110 1.05 -7.47 -38.75
CA SER A 110 -0.27 -6.89 -39.00
C SER A 110 -1.43 -7.88 -39.05
N ASP A 111 -1.31 -9.05 -38.43
CA ASP A 111 -2.28 -10.15 -38.57
C ASP A 111 -3.11 -10.43 -37.30
N ASN A 112 -2.95 -9.62 -36.23
CA ASN A 112 -3.82 -9.71 -35.06
C ASN A 112 -4.69 -8.45 -34.94
N ASP A 113 -5.95 -8.55 -35.39
CA ASP A 113 -7.11 -7.70 -35.07
C ASP A 113 -6.79 -6.26 -34.56
N ASP A 114 -6.28 -5.38 -35.44
CA ASP A 114 -6.18 -3.94 -35.15
C ASP A 114 -7.60 -3.34 -35.21
N HIS A 115 -8.23 -3.22 -34.04
CA HIS A 115 -9.51 -2.54 -33.90
C HIS A 115 -9.27 -1.08 -33.52
N ASN A 116 -9.38 -0.18 -34.50
CA ASN A 116 -9.36 1.27 -34.29
C ASN A 116 -8.08 1.81 -33.59
N GLY A 117 -6.88 1.38 -34.01
CA GLY A 117 -5.62 1.90 -33.45
C GLY A 117 -5.24 1.27 -32.11
N VAL A 118 -5.73 0.05 -31.85
CA VAL A 118 -5.45 -0.72 -30.63
C VAL A 118 -5.00 -2.12 -31.06
N ALA A 119 -3.74 -2.44 -30.76
CA ALA A 119 -3.21 -3.79 -30.92
C ALA A 119 -3.40 -4.61 -29.65
N ILE A 120 -3.96 -5.80 -29.79
CA ILE A 120 -4.01 -6.81 -28.72
C ILE A 120 -2.75 -7.67 -28.83
N LEU A 121 -1.82 -7.49 -27.88
CA LEU A 121 -0.55 -8.23 -27.85
C LEU A 121 -0.70 -9.63 -27.27
N HIS A 122 -1.66 -9.80 -26.35
CA HIS A 122 -1.95 -11.07 -25.69
C HIS A 122 -3.33 -11.01 -25.03
N ASP A 123 -4.06 -12.12 -24.94
CA ASP A 123 -5.38 -12.20 -24.29
C ASP A 123 -5.38 -11.87 -22.78
N ARG A 124 -4.18 -11.73 -22.21
CA ARG A 124 -3.93 -11.47 -20.79
C ARG A 124 -2.76 -10.54 -20.59
N ASP A 125 -2.94 -9.53 -19.76
CA ASP A 125 -1.90 -8.59 -19.34
C ASP A 125 -0.90 -9.16 -18.32
N ASP A 126 -1.29 -10.19 -17.56
CA ASP A 126 -0.44 -10.92 -16.61
C ASP A 126 0.47 -11.98 -17.25
N SER A 127 0.51 -12.07 -18.59
CA SER A 127 1.15 -13.16 -19.32
C SER A 127 2.65 -13.28 -19.06
N ASP A 128 3.31 -12.14 -18.82
CA ASP A 128 4.76 -12.08 -18.59
C ASP A 128 5.12 -12.40 -17.14
N ILE A 129 4.17 -12.23 -16.22
CA ILE A 129 4.36 -12.51 -14.80
C ILE A 129 4.10 -14.00 -14.55
N TRP A 130 2.98 -14.55 -15.05
CA TRP A 130 2.50 -15.90 -14.67
C TRP A 130 2.35 -16.84 -15.86
N LYS A 131 3.17 -17.90 -15.88
CA LYS A 131 3.20 -18.94 -16.92
C LYS A 131 3.12 -20.35 -16.32
N GLY A 132 2.60 -21.30 -17.10
CA GLY A 132 2.67 -22.74 -16.83
C GLY A 132 1.79 -23.27 -15.68
N TRP A 133 2.26 -24.35 -15.03
CA TRP A 133 1.53 -25.13 -14.01
C TRP A 133 1.08 -24.32 -12.78
N ARG A 134 1.86 -23.28 -12.41
CA ARG A 134 1.55 -22.37 -11.30
C ARG A 134 0.18 -21.71 -11.43
N ARG A 135 -0.21 -21.37 -12.66
CA ARG A 135 -1.51 -20.77 -12.94
C ARG A 135 -2.65 -21.77 -12.72
N TYR A 136 -2.48 -23.00 -13.20
CA TYR A 136 -3.47 -24.06 -12.98
C TYR A 136 -3.68 -24.33 -11.49
N LEU A 137 -2.60 -24.36 -10.69
CA LEU A 137 -2.74 -24.45 -9.24
C LEU A 137 -3.49 -23.26 -8.65
N TYR A 138 -3.19 -22.03 -9.07
CA TYR A 138 -3.90 -20.85 -8.57
C TYR A 138 -5.41 -20.90 -8.86
N THR A 139 -5.86 -21.56 -9.93
CA THR A 139 -7.31 -21.76 -10.17
C THR A 139 -8.00 -22.62 -9.11
N LEU A 140 -7.23 -23.38 -8.31
CA LEU A 140 -7.74 -24.16 -7.18
C LEU A 140 -7.94 -23.33 -5.92
N THR A 141 -7.34 -22.13 -5.83
CA THR A 141 -7.41 -21.22 -4.66
C THR A 141 -8.81 -21.14 -4.06
N PRO A 142 -9.87 -20.80 -4.80
CA PRO A 142 -11.18 -20.61 -4.17
C PRO A 142 -11.79 -21.90 -3.61
N PHE A 143 -11.53 -23.05 -4.24
CA PHE A 143 -11.97 -24.35 -3.73
C PHE A 143 -11.20 -24.73 -2.47
N LEU A 144 -9.88 -24.47 -2.44
CA LEU A 144 -9.06 -24.65 -1.26
C LEU A 144 -9.47 -23.70 -0.14
N THR A 145 -9.82 -22.44 -0.43
CA THR A 145 -10.35 -21.50 0.56
C THR A 145 -11.69 -21.97 1.11
N LEU A 146 -12.59 -22.46 0.27
CA LEU A 146 -13.88 -23.00 0.70
C LEU A 146 -13.69 -24.22 1.61
N LEU A 147 -12.81 -25.15 1.21
CA LEU A 147 -12.43 -26.31 2.01
C LEU A 147 -11.80 -25.88 3.35
N ASN A 148 -10.85 -24.94 3.33
CA ASN A 148 -10.20 -24.38 4.51
C ASN A 148 -11.23 -23.80 5.47
N THR A 149 -12.16 -23.00 4.95
CA THR A 149 -13.23 -22.39 5.74
C THR A 149 -14.15 -23.45 6.35
N GLY A 150 -14.57 -24.45 5.58
CA GLY A 150 -15.42 -25.54 6.07
C GLY A 150 -14.74 -26.40 7.14
N VAL A 151 -13.46 -26.75 6.94
CA VAL A 151 -12.67 -27.51 7.92
C VAL A 151 -12.45 -26.70 9.19
N TYR A 152 -12.15 -25.40 9.07
CA TYR A 152 -12.02 -24.50 10.21
C TYR A 152 -13.30 -24.39 11.03
N LEU A 153 -14.45 -24.15 10.37
CA LEU A 153 -15.75 -24.06 11.05
C LEU A 153 -16.15 -25.39 11.70
N THR A 154 -15.81 -26.52 11.07
CA THR A 154 -16.03 -27.86 11.66
C THR A 154 -15.18 -28.05 12.91
N TYR A 155 -13.90 -27.69 12.85
CA TYR A 155 -12.99 -27.71 13.99
C TYR A 155 -13.49 -26.83 15.14
N LEU A 156 -13.91 -25.60 14.84
CA LEU A 156 -14.46 -24.68 15.83
C LEU A 156 -15.77 -25.20 16.46
N GLY A 157 -16.67 -25.76 15.63
CA GLY A 157 -17.90 -26.40 16.11
C GLY A 157 -17.63 -27.59 17.03
N LEU A 158 -16.66 -28.44 16.66
CA LEU A 158 -16.22 -29.56 17.50
C LEU A 158 -15.65 -29.05 18.84
N ARG A 159 -14.83 -27.99 18.81
CA ARG A 159 -14.26 -27.38 20.01
C ARG A 159 -15.33 -26.86 20.96
N ILE A 160 -16.31 -26.12 20.44
CA ILE A 160 -17.46 -25.62 21.22
C ILE A 160 -18.24 -26.79 21.82
N ALA A 161 -18.51 -27.84 21.04
CA ALA A 161 -19.22 -29.03 21.52
C ALA A 161 -18.45 -29.73 22.65
N CYS A 162 -17.13 -29.87 22.54
CA CYS A 162 -16.29 -30.45 23.58
C CYS A 162 -16.31 -29.64 24.87
N VAL A 163 -16.30 -28.30 24.81
CA VAL A 163 -16.43 -27.44 26.01
C VAL A 163 -17.79 -27.65 26.69
N ILE A 164 -18.89 -27.66 25.93
CA ILE A 164 -20.24 -27.88 26.47
C ILE A 164 -20.36 -29.26 27.13
N LEU A 165 -19.83 -30.31 26.48
CA LEU A 165 -19.88 -31.67 27.00
C LEU A 165 -18.99 -31.83 28.24
N ALA A 166 -17.81 -31.20 28.26
CA ALA A 166 -16.93 -31.19 29.42
C ALA A 166 -17.60 -30.49 30.62
N GLN A 167 -18.26 -29.34 30.40
CA GLN A 167 -19.06 -28.67 31.44
C GLN A 167 -20.18 -29.56 32.00
N LYS A 168 -20.92 -30.22 31.12
CA LYS A 168 -22.02 -31.11 31.54
C LYS A 168 -21.50 -32.30 32.34
N ALA A 169 -20.35 -32.85 31.94
CA ALA A 169 -19.75 -33.99 32.63
C ALA A 169 -19.16 -33.61 34.00
N SER A 170 -18.54 -32.43 34.12
CA SER A 170 -17.92 -31.97 35.37
C SER A 170 -18.89 -31.28 36.34
N GLY A 171 -20.04 -30.80 35.84
CA GLY A 171 -20.95 -29.95 36.61
C GLY A 171 -20.38 -28.56 36.93
N THR A 172 -19.32 -28.12 36.24
CA THR A 172 -18.63 -26.85 36.50
C THR A 172 -18.49 -26.01 35.24
N THR A 173 -18.43 -24.68 35.38
CA THR A 173 -18.28 -23.77 34.24
C THR A 173 -16.82 -23.55 33.87
N PHE A 174 -16.45 -23.87 32.63
CA PHE A 174 -15.10 -23.65 32.09
C PHE A 174 -14.97 -22.22 31.53
N ALA A 175 -15.04 -21.21 32.41
CA ALA A 175 -15.03 -19.80 32.00
C ALA A 175 -13.82 -19.43 31.12
N ALA A 176 -12.63 -19.95 31.44
CA ALA A 176 -11.41 -19.71 30.65
C ALA A 176 -11.51 -20.26 29.22
N ALA A 177 -12.15 -21.42 29.02
CA ALA A 177 -12.32 -22.01 27.70
C ALA A 177 -13.27 -21.17 26.84
N TRP A 178 -14.32 -20.57 27.43
CA TRP A 178 -15.21 -19.64 26.74
C TRP A 178 -14.53 -18.32 26.38
N VAL A 179 -13.68 -17.78 27.26
CA VAL A 179 -12.86 -16.61 26.94
C VAL A 179 -11.94 -16.92 25.76
N PHE A 180 -11.30 -18.09 25.74
CA PHE A 180 -10.47 -18.50 24.62
C PHE A 180 -11.28 -18.61 23.31
N ILE A 181 -12.45 -19.26 23.35
CA ILE A 181 -13.35 -19.36 22.18
C ILE A 181 -13.76 -17.97 21.70
N ALA A 182 -14.07 -17.04 22.60
CA ALA A 182 -14.41 -15.67 22.23
C ALA A 182 -13.24 -14.97 21.51
N VAL A 183 -12.02 -15.11 22.02
CA VAL A 183 -10.81 -14.57 21.36
C VAL A 183 -10.59 -15.21 19.98
N GLU A 184 -10.75 -16.53 19.87
CA GLU A 184 -10.63 -17.27 18.62
C GLU A 184 -11.69 -16.81 17.60
N LEU A 185 -12.94 -16.63 18.02
CA LEU A 185 -14.01 -16.07 17.17
C LEU A 185 -13.67 -14.66 16.69
N VAL A 186 -13.17 -13.80 17.57
CA VAL A 186 -12.78 -12.43 17.23
C VAL A 186 -11.67 -12.40 16.17
N VAL A 187 -10.70 -13.33 16.24
CA VAL A 187 -9.65 -13.50 15.22
C VAL A 187 -10.19 -14.15 13.94
N ALA A 188 -11.18 -15.05 14.05
CA ALA A 188 -11.77 -15.74 12.92
C ALA A 188 -12.47 -14.79 11.95
N VAL A 189 -13.15 -13.76 12.44
CA VAL A 189 -13.94 -12.85 11.59
C VAL A 189 -13.11 -12.21 10.47
N PRO A 190 -11.98 -11.52 10.71
CA PRO A 190 -11.18 -10.96 9.62
C PRO A 190 -10.62 -12.04 8.69
N SER A 191 -10.22 -13.21 9.19
CA SER A 191 -9.77 -14.33 8.36
C SER A 191 -10.89 -14.82 7.45
N LEU A 192 -12.11 -14.96 7.95
CA LEU A 192 -13.29 -15.35 7.17
C LEU A 192 -13.64 -14.30 6.12
N MET A 193 -13.51 -13.01 6.44
CA MET A 193 -13.73 -11.92 5.48
C MET A 193 -12.70 -11.89 4.37
N HIS A 194 -11.42 -12.10 4.71
CA HIS A 194 -10.37 -12.27 3.73
C HIS A 194 -10.63 -13.50 2.85
N ASN A 195 -11.04 -14.62 3.45
CA ASN A 195 -11.40 -15.83 2.73
C ASN A 195 -12.53 -15.56 1.73
N ILE A 196 -13.56 -14.78 2.10
CA ILE A 196 -14.63 -14.42 1.16
C ILE A 196 -14.06 -13.69 -0.08
N TRP A 197 -13.11 -12.76 0.08
CA TRP A 197 -12.44 -12.16 -1.08
C TRP A 197 -11.67 -13.19 -1.90
N THR A 198 -10.91 -14.08 -1.27
CA THR A 198 -10.16 -15.10 -2.03
C THR A 198 -11.08 -16.10 -2.74
N MET A 199 -12.27 -16.40 -2.21
CA MET A 199 -13.28 -17.21 -2.91
C MET A 199 -13.78 -16.52 -4.20
N TRP A 200 -13.81 -15.19 -4.23
CA TRP A 200 -14.16 -14.42 -5.44
C TRP A 200 -13.11 -14.48 -6.54
N SER A 201 -11.92 -15.03 -6.29
CA SER A 201 -10.97 -15.38 -7.36
C SER A 201 -11.52 -16.39 -8.37
N LEU A 202 -12.65 -17.07 -8.07
CA LEU A 202 -13.43 -17.85 -9.05
C LEU A 202 -13.87 -17.01 -10.25
N LYS A 203 -14.17 -15.73 -10.02
CA LYS A 203 -14.58 -14.84 -11.10
C LYS A 203 -13.38 -14.58 -11.99
N LYS A 204 -13.41 -15.17 -13.18
CA LYS A 204 -12.31 -15.07 -14.12
C LYS A 204 -12.15 -13.61 -14.58
N ARG A 205 -10.99 -13.04 -14.26
CA ARG A 205 -10.54 -11.76 -14.80
C ARG A 205 -10.13 -11.94 -16.26
N HIS A 206 -10.71 -11.13 -17.14
CA HIS A 206 -10.40 -11.13 -18.57
C HIS A 206 -9.90 -9.72 -18.94
N ARG A 207 -8.59 -9.52 -18.88
CA ARG A 207 -7.95 -8.26 -19.23
C ARG A 207 -6.84 -8.52 -20.25
N PRO A 208 -7.01 -8.15 -21.53
CA PRO A 208 -5.96 -8.33 -22.53
C PRO A 208 -4.81 -7.37 -22.32
N LYS A 209 -3.62 -7.77 -22.77
CA LYS A 209 -2.44 -6.91 -22.94
C LYS A 209 -2.60 -6.14 -24.23
N MET A 210 -2.66 -4.80 -24.16
CA MET A 210 -2.94 -3.97 -25.33
C MET A 210 -1.97 -2.82 -25.47
N ARG A 211 -1.83 -2.30 -26.69
CA ARG A 211 -1.09 -1.07 -26.98
C ARG A 211 -1.85 -0.19 -27.97
N LEU A 212 -1.81 1.13 -27.77
CA LEU A 212 -2.20 2.08 -28.82
C LEU A 212 -1.18 2.01 -29.96
N THR A 213 -1.66 1.86 -31.19
CA THR A 213 -0.85 1.88 -32.42
C THR A 213 -0.95 3.23 -33.12
N GLY A 214 0.03 3.56 -33.94
CA GLY A 214 0.07 4.82 -34.69
C GLY A 214 0.21 6.08 -33.82
N ASN A 215 -0.10 7.22 -34.43
CA ASN A 215 0.06 8.56 -33.84
C ASN A 215 -1.27 9.30 -33.64
N ASP A 216 -2.40 8.77 -34.13
CA ASP A 216 -3.71 9.33 -33.83
C ASP A 216 -4.23 8.76 -32.51
N VAL A 217 -3.69 9.30 -31.43
CA VAL A 217 -3.91 8.85 -30.06
C VAL A 217 -4.55 9.98 -29.24
N PRO A 218 -5.29 9.67 -28.15
CA PRO A 218 -6.01 10.69 -27.39
C PRO A 218 -5.06 11.68 -26.70
N THR A 219 -5.53 12.88 -26.38
CA THR A 219 -4.70 13.86 -25.68
C THR A 219 -4.59 13.56 -24.18
N VAL A 220 -3.40 13.80 -23.59
CA VAL A 220 -3.11 13.49 -22.17
C VAL A 220 -2.38 14.63 -21.45
N ASP A 221 -2.85 14.96 -20.25
CA ASP A 221 -2.14 15.81 -19.28
C ASP A 221 -1.48 14.95 -18.21
N CYS A 222 -0.16 14.77 -18.27
CA CYS A 222 0.62 13.96 -17.32
C CYS A 222 1.12 14.83 -16.17
N PHE A 223 0.56 14.68 -14.98
CA PHE A 223 0.96 15.40 -13.77
C PHE A 223 2.04 14.64 -13.00
N VAL A 224 3.13 15.32 -12.64
CA VAL A 224 4.13 14.82 -11.68
C VAL A 224 4.02 15.67 -10.43
N THR A 225 3.53 15.11 -9.32
CA THR A 225 3.30 15.87 -8.09
C THR A 225 4.44 15.70 -7.10
N CYS A 226 4.99 16.80 -6.60
CA CYS A 226 6.04 16.82 -5.57
C CYS A 226 5.75 17.87 -4.49
N CYS A 227 6.31 17.68 -3.31
CA CYS A 227 6.24 18.54 -2.14
C CYS A 227 7.52 18.44 -1.29
N GLY A 228 8.65 18.87 -1.87
CA GLY A 228 9.93 18.98 -1.16
C GLY A 228 10.77 17.71 -1.10
N GLU A 229 10.48 16.72 -1.95
CA GLU A 229 11.40 15.65 -2.29
C GLU A 229 12.70 16.19 -2.92
N ASP A 230 13.74 15.34 -2.98
CA ASP A 230 15.01 15.70 -3.63
C ASP A 230 14.82 15.99 -5.13
N ASP A 231 15.43 17.08 -5.61
CA ASP A 231 15.26 17.56 -6.98
C ASP A 231 15.68 16.50 -8.02
N GLU A 232 16.76 15.75 -7.81
CA GLU A 232 17.20 14.73 -8.78
C GLU A 232 16.28 13.51 -8.80
N LEU A 233 15.74 13.13 -7.63
CA LEU A 233 14.73 12.08 -7.56
C LEU A 233 13.47 12.48 -8.36
N VAL A 234 13.00 13.73 -8.21
CA VAL A 234 11.85 14.24 -9.00
C VAL A 234 12.21 14.27 -10.48
N MET A 235 13.41 14.75 -10.82
CA MET A 235 13.85 14.86 -12.22
C MET A 235 14.00 13.51 -12.93
N ASP A 236 14.30 12.42 -12.21
CA ASP A 236 14.28 11.08 -12.81
C ASP A 236 12.88 10.67 -13.27
N THR A 237 11.87 10.95 -12.45
CA THR A 237 10.47 10.73 -12.82
C THR A 237 10.05 11.64 -13.97
N VAL A 238 10.42 12.92 -13.94
CA VAL A 238 10.13 13.88 -15.03
C VAL A 238 10.75 13.44 -16.35
N ARG A 239 12.02 13.01 -16.35
CA ARG A 239 12.68 12.48 -17.54
C ARG A 239 11.96 11.25 -18.10
N GLY A 240 11.58 10.30 -17.23
CA GLY A 240 10.80 9.13 -17.64
C GLY A 240 9.42 9.49 -18.18
N ALA A 241 8.76 10.49 -17.61
CA ALA A 241 7.47 10.99 -18.08
C ALA A 241 7.57 11.72 -19.43
N CYS A 242 8.68 12.39 -19.71
CA CYS A 242 8.94 13.05 -20.99
C CYS A 242 9.32 12.07 -22.11
N ASP A 243 10.02 10.98 -21.78
CA ASP A 243 10.52 9.97 -22.75
C ASP A 243 9.49 8.89 -23.11
N GLN A 244 8.21 9.18 -22.98
CA GLN A 244 7.14 8.24 -23.35
C GLN A 244 7.12 8.01 -24.86
N ASP A 245 6.86 6.77 -25.30
CA ASP A 245 6.52 6.49 -26.69
C ASP A 245 5.10 7.02 -26.96
N TYR A 246 4.99 8.32 -27.19
CA TYR A 246 3.75 9.00 -27.46
C TYR A 246 4.03 10.25 -28.31
N PRO A 247 3.16 10.63 -29.28
CA PRO A 247 3.39 11.82 -30.09
C PRO A 247 3.44 13.08 -29.22
N ILE A 248 4.49 13.88 -29.36
CA ILE A 248 4.77 15.03 -28.49
C ILE A 248 3.67 16.12 -28.52
N ASP A 249 2.90 16.17 -29.60
CA ASP A 249 1.75 17.05 -29.79
C ASP A 249 0.46 16.51 -29.14
N ARG A 250 0.47 15.27 -28.66
CA ARG A 250 -0.68 14.59 -28.04
C ARG A 250 -0.55 14.43 -26.52
N PHE A 251 0.58 14.75 -25.91
CA PHE A 251 0.67 14.78 -24.46
C PHE A 251 1.61 15.85 -23.95
N ARG A 252 1.37 16.28 -22.72
CA ARG A 252 2.25 17.20 -22.00
C ARG A 252 2.53 16.70 -20.59
N VAL A 253 3.71 17.02 -20.09
CA VAL A 253 4.15 16.73 -18.72
C VAL A 253 4.09 18.02 -17.92
N ILE A 254 3.36 18.02 -16.81
CA ILE A 254 3.24 19.17 -15.92
C ILE A 254 3.76 18.77 -14.54
N VAL A 255 4.87 19.39 -14.15
CA VAL A 255 5.40 19.28 -12.79
C VAL A 255 4.61 20.21 -11.88
N LEU A 256 3.97 19.65 -10.87
CA LEU A 256 3.15 20.36 -9.90
C LEU A 256 3.88 20.37 -8.56
N ASP A 257 4.64 21.44 -8.30
CA ASP A 257 5.53 21.53 -7.15
C ASP A 257 4.95 22.35 -5.98
N ASP A 258 4.49 21.64 -4.95
CA ASP A 258 4.06 22.24 -3.68
C ASP A 258 5.24 22.68 -2.80
N GLY A 259 6.47 22.24 -3.10
CA GLY A 259 7.70 22.64 -2.41
C GLY A 259 8.24 23.99 -2.88
N LYS A 260 7.94 24.39 -4.13
CA LYS A 260 8.45 25.59 -4.80
C LYS A 260 9.99 25.62 -4.80
N SER A 261 10.61 24.52 -5.22
CA SER A 261 12.06 24.37 -5.34
C SER A 261 12.57 25.17 -6.54
N ALA A 262 13.43 26.15 -6.26
CA ALA A 262 14.10 26.94 -7.31
C ALA A 262 15.07 26.09 -8.15
N GLY A 263 15.61 25.01 -7.57
CA GLY A 263 16.48 24.06 -8.29
C GLY A 263 15.68 23.21 -9.26
N LEU A 264 14.52 22.70 -8.83
CA LEU A 264 13.61 21.94 -9.67
C LEU A 264 13.04 22.78 -10.81
N GLU A 265 12.58 24.02 -10.53
CA GLU A 265 12.10 24.95 -11.55
C GLU A 265 13.15 25.19 -12.65
N ARG A 266 14.40 25.46 -12.24
CA ARG A 266 15.52 25.66 -13.16
C ARG A 266 15.81 24.40 -13.99
N SER A 267 15.79 23.23 -13.35
CA SER A 267 16.06 21.95 -14.02
C SER A 267 14.99 21.61 -15.04
N CYS A 268 13.71 21.88 -14.72
CA CYS A 268 12.60 21.76 -15.66
C CYS A 268 12.71 22.75 -16.82
N ALA A 269 13.10 24.00 -16.55
CA ALA A 269 13.30 25.02 -17.59
C ALA A 269 14.45 24.66 -18.55
N ILE A 270 15.52 24.02 -18.06
CA ILE A 270 16.60 23.52 -18.92
C ILE A 270 16.10 22.33 -19.74
N LEU A 271 15.40 21.38 -19.11
CA LEU A 271 14.90 20.17 -19.76
C LEU A 271 13.85 20.48 -20.84
N SER A 272 13.05 21.54 -20.67
CA SER A 272 12.01 21.93 -21.63
C SER A 272 12.57 22.39 -22.99
N HIS A 273 13.85 22.74 -23.08
CA HIS A 273 14.52 22.95 -24.38
C HIS A 273 14.62 21.67 -25.21
N THR A 274 14.67 20.51 -24.56
CA THR A 274 14.64 19.20 -25.22
C THR A 274 13.21 18.68 -25.36
N TYR A 275 12.38 18.94 -24.34
CA TYR A 275 10.98 18.49 -24.28
C TYR A 275 10.04 19.70 -24.22
N PRO A 276 9.66 20.28 -25.37
CA PRO A 276 8.80 21.48 -25.41
C PRO A 276 7.39 21.27 -24.82
N ASN A 277 7.00 20.02 -24.57
CA ASN A 277 5.76 19.64 -23.91
C ASN A 277 5.88 19.52 -22.38
N LEU A 278 7.02 19.91 -21.79
CA LEU A 278 7.24 19.97 -20.34
C LEU A 278 6.92 21.37 -19.79
N TYR A 279 6.09 21.40 -18.75
CA TYR A 279 5.72 22.58 -18.00
C TYR A 279 6.02 22.41 -16.51
N TYR A 280 6.42 23.49 -15.86
CA TYR A 280 6.57 23.55 -14.41
C TYR A 280 5.56 24.54 -13.84
N MET A 281 4.89 24.15 -12.76
CA MET A 281 3.93 24.98 -12.05
C MET A 281 4.08 24.80 -10.54
N ALA A 282 4.01 25.90 -9.80
CA ALA A 282 3.97 25.91 -8.35
C ALA A 282 2.82 26.82 -7.91
N ARG A 283 1.85 26.27 -7.17
CA ARG A 283 0.70 27.04 -6.72
C ARG A 283 1.05 27.96 -5.55
N VAL A 284 0.30 29.06 -5.44
CA VAL A 284 0.40 29.96 -4.29
C VAL A 284 -0.34 29.33 -3.11
N LYS A 285 0.35 29.16 -1.98
CA LYS A 285 -0.25 28.70 -0.72
C LYS A 285 -0.46 29.90 0.20
N ILE A 286 -1.72 30.20 0.50
CA ILE A 286 -2.11 31.35 1.33
C ILE A 286 -2.05 30.93 2.82
N PRO A 287 -1.27 31.62 3.67
CA PRO A 287 -1.22 31.30 5.09
C PRO A 287 -2.60 31.35 5.75
N GLY A 288 -2.97 30.29 6.46
CA GLY A 288 -4.26 30.18 7.15
C GLY A 288 -5.41 29.66 6.28
N GLN A 289 -5.20 29.42 4.99
CA GLN A 289 -6.17 28.70 4.14
C GLN A 289 -5.69 27.26 3.90
N PRO A 290 -6.56 26.25 4.09
CA PRO A 290 -6.23 24.89 3.74
C PRO A 290 -5.93 24.77 2.24
N HIS A 291 -4.77 24.19 1.93
CA HIS A 291 -4.39 23.92 0.54
C HIS A 291 -4.61 22.45 0.13
N HIS A 292 -5.10 21.60 1.03
CA HIS A 292 -5.53 20.23 0.75
C HIS A 292 -4.47 19.32 0.08
N PHE A 293 -3.19 19.54 0.39
CA PHE A 293 -2.07 18.68 -0.01
C PHE A 293 -2.12 18.25 -1.50
N LYS A 294 -1.86 16.97 -1.79
CA LYS A 294 -1.81 16.43 -3.15
C LYS A 294 -3.14 16.60 -3.91
N ALA A 295 -4.28 16.36 -3.27
CA ALA A 295 -5.60 16.54 -3.92
C ALA A 295 -5.80 17.98 -4.42
N GLY A 296 -5.46 18.97 -3.59
CA GLY A 296 -5.53 20.37 -3.99
C GLY A 296 -4.52 20.72 -5.08
N ASN A 297 -3.33 20.10 -5.08
CA ASN A 297 -2.31 20.34 -6.10
C ASN A 297 -2.74 19.76 -7.46
N LEU A 298 -3.32 18.56 -7.47
CA LEU A 298 -3.92 17.95 -8.66
C LEU A 298 -5.08 18.80 -9.20
N ASN A 299 -5.99 19.28 -8.35
CA ASN A 299 -7.08 20.16 -8.78
C ASN A 299 -6.58 21.49 -9.34
N TYR A 300 -5.55 22.09 -8.72
CA TYR A 300 -4.88 23.25 -9.29
C TYR A 300 -4.33 22.96 -10.70
N GLY A 301 -3.66 21.82 -10.88
CA GLY A 301 -3.21 21.37 -12.20
C GLY A 301 -4.36 21.22 -13.21
N LEU A 302 -5.48 20.61 -12.80
CA LEU A 302 -6.68 20.46 -13.65
C LEU A 302 -7.24 21.81 -14.10
N ASP A 303 -7.16 22.85 -13.27
CA ASP A 303 -7.58 24.20 -13.65
C ASP A 303 -6.56 24.88 -14.58
N GLN A 304 -5.26 24.78 -14.28
CA GLN A 304 -4.21 25.45 -15.05
C GLN A 304 -4.09 24.93 -16.49
N VAL A 305 -4.33 23.65 -16.72
CA VAL A 305 -4.22 23.06 -18.07
C VAL A 305 -5.21 23.64 -19.08
N HIS A 306 -6.29 24.29 -18.63
CA HIS A 306 -7.19 25.03 -19.53
C HIS A 306 -6.53 26.27 -20.16
N LEU A 307 -5.51 26.83 -19.50
CA LEU A 307 -4.79 28.02 -19.97
C LEU A 307 -3.63 27.69 -20.91
N LEU A 308 -3.26 26.41 -21.01
CA LEU A 308 -2.20 25.94 -21.89
C LEU A 308 -2.70 25.79 -23.34
N PRO A 309 -1.80 25.85 -24.34
CA PRO A 309 -2.16 25.62 -25.74
C PRO A 309 -2.91 24.29 -25.93
N GLY A 310 -3.96 24.30 -26.75
CA GLY A 310 -4.83 23.15 -26.98
C GLY A 310 -5.91 22.94 -25.91
N GLY A 311 -5.94 23.74 -24.83
CA GLY A 311 -6.90 23.58 -23.74
C GLY A 311 -6.67 22.29 -22.96
N ALA A 312 -7.66 21.87 -22.18
CA ALA A 312 -7.57 20.67 -21.34
C ALA A 312 -7.64 19.37 -22.17
N SER A 313 -6.78 18.39 -21.85
CA SER A 313 -6.71 17.11 -22.58
C SER A 313 -7.88 16.17 -22.26
N GLN A 314 -8.17 15.21 -23.15
CA GLN A 314 -9.25 14.23 -22.95
C GLN A 314 -9.03 13.36 -21.70
N PHE A 315 -7.77 13.03 -21.42
CA PHE A 315 -7.34 12.27 -20.25
C PHE A 315 -6.31 13.07 -19.44
N MET A 316 -6.24 12.74 -18.16
CA MET A 316 -5.11 13.08 -17.31
C MET A 316 -4.39 11.81 -16.88
N ALA A 317 -3.09 11.90 -16.65
CA ALA A 317 -2.30 10.87 -15.99
C ALA A 317 -1.58 11.49 -14.79
N ALA A 318 -1.28 10.73 -13.73
CA ALA A 318 -0.57 11.27 -12.58
C ALA A 318 0.48 10.31 -12.04
N LEU A 319 1.64 10.85 -11.69
CA LEU A 319 2.79 10.15 -11.10
C LEU A 319 3.17 10.82 -9.79
N ASP A 320 3.50 10.01 -8.79
CA ASP A 320 4.23 10.46 -7.60
C ASP A 320 5.67 10.82 -7.97
N ALA A 321 6.27 11.74 -7.21
CA ALA A 321 7.62 12.25 -7.44
C ALA A 321 8.70 11.17 -7.59
N ASP A 322 8.53 10.03 -6.93
CA ASP A 322 9.50 8.93 -6.91
C ASP A 322 9.16 7.77 -7.87
N MET A 323 8.06 7.87 -8.63
CA MET A 323 7.54 6.80 -9.49
C MET A 323 7.95 6.99 -10.95
N ILE A 324 9.04 6.35 -11.36
CA ILE A 324 9.55 6.43 -12.73
C ILE A 324 8.67 5.56 -13.64
N PRO A 325 8.00 6.12 -14.67
CA PRO A 325 7.19 5.34 -15.60
C PRO A 325 8.07 4.62 -16.63
N GLU A 326 7.62 3.45 -17.09
CA GLU A 326 8.19 2.77 -18.25
C GLU A 326 7.77 3.49 -19.55
N ARG A 327 8.55 3.33 -20.62
CA ARG A 327 8.35 4.05 -21.89
C ARG A 327 7.00 3.80 -22.57
N ASP A 328 6.44 2.61 -22.39
CA ASP A 328 5.15 2.20 -22.97
C ASP A 328 3.95 2.54 -22.08
N TRP A 329 4.14 3.22 -20.95
CA TRP A 329 3.12 3.40 -19.90
C TRP A 329 1.79 3.96 -20.44
N LEU A 330 1.83 5.07 -21.19
CA LEU A 330 0.60 5.66 -21.76
C LEU A 330 -0.03 4.75 -22.82
N ARG A 331 0.78 4.18 -23.73
CA ARG A 331 0.31 3.27 -24.77
C ARG A 331 -0.31 2.00 -24.20
N ALA A 332 0.10 1.56 -23.01
CA ALA A 332 -0.43 0.37 -22.35
C ALA A 332 -1.77 0.64 -21.63
N LEU A 333 -1.94 1.79 -20.99
CA LEU A 333 -3.14 2.06 -20.18
C LEU A 333 -4.32 2.62 -20.98
N LEU A 334 -4.06 3.56 -21.90
CA LEU A 334 -5.11 4.27 -22.63
C LEU A 334 -6.00 3.39 -23.53
N PRO A 335 -5.55 2.27 -24.15
CA PRO A 335 -6.44 1.40 -24.93
C PRO A 335 -7.67 0.95 -24.14
N HIS A 336 -7.50 0.64 -22.85
CA HIS A 336 -8.61 0.22 -21.98
C HIS A 336 -9.65 1.33 -21.80
N ALA A 337 -9.20 2.59 -21.79
CA ALA A 337 -10.07 3.75 -21.66
C ALA A 337 -10.74 4.13 -22.98
N VAL A 338 -10.04 4.00 -24.11
CA VAL A 338 -10.57 4.33 -25.43
C VAL A 338 -11.64 3.33 -25.88
N MET A 339 -11.42 2.03 -25.65
CA MET A 339 -12.36 0.98 -26.09
C MET A 339 -13.66 0.92 -25.27
N ASP A 340 -13.63 1.31 -24.00
CA ASP A 340 -14.81 1.35 -23.14
C ASP A 340 -15.11 2.81 -22.75
N PRO A 341 -16.12 3.45 -23.36
CA PRO A 341 -16.50 4.83 -23.05
C PRO A 341 -16.89 5.04 -21.58
N LYS A 342 -17.22 3.99 -20.82
CA LYS A 342 -17.51 4.06 -19.38
C LYS A 342 -16.28 3.77 -18.51
N MET A 343 -15.12 3.52 -19.08
CA MET A 343 -13.88 3.42 -18.33
C MET A 343 -13.40 4.81 -17.94
N ALA A 344 -13.49 5.12 -16.65
CA ALA A 344 -13.08 6.39 -16.10
C ALA A 344 -11.62 6.39 -15.66
N LEU A 345 -11.10 5.27 -15.17
CA LEU A 345 -9.77 5.24 -14.56
C LEU A 345 -9.10 3.88 -14.75
N VAL A 346 -7.83 3.91 -15.12
CA VAL A 346 -7.02 2.72 -15.39
C VAL A 346 -5.70 2.83 -14.62
N CYS A 347 -5.36 1.82 -13.83
CA CYS A 347 -4.20 1.80 -12.94
C CYS A 347 -3.27 0.62 -13.21
N PRO A 348 -1.95 0.83 -13.24
CA PRO A 348 -0.97 -0.24 -13.14
C PRO A 348 -0.62 -0.56 -11.68
N PRO A 349 0.08 -1.68 -11.41
CA PRO A 349 0.76 -1.90 -10.13
C PRO A 349 1.69 -0.73 -9.77
N GLN A 350 1.81 -0.47 -8.47
CA GLN A 350 2.97 0.23 -7.91
C GLN A 350 4.01 -0.81 -7.51
N LEU A 351 5.15 -0.77 -8.19
CA LEU A 351 6.29 -1.64 -7.92
C LEU A 351 7.46 -0.79 -7.43
N PHE A 352 8.43 -1.42 -6.77
CA PHE A 352 9.50 -0.70 -6.11
C PHE A 352 10.87 -1.30 -6.42
N TYR A 353 11.89 -0.44 -6.50
CA TYR A 353 13.27 -0.86 -6.81
C TYR A 353 14.25 -0.75 -5.64
N ASN A 354 13.87 -0.12 -4.51
CA ASN A 354 14.69 -0.04 -3.30
C ASN A 354 14.11 -0.91 -2.16
N THR A 355 13.51 -2.06 -2.50
CA THR A 355 13.03 -3.02 -1.47
C THR A 355 14.19 -3.88 -0.97
N PRO A 356 14.49 -3.90 0.34
CA PRO A 356 15.65 -4.62 0.86
C PRO A 356 15.50 -6.13 0.74
N PRO A 357 16.62 -6.89 0.75
CA PRO A 357 16.59 -8.34 0.81
C PRO A 357 15.69 -8.83 1.95
N SER A 358 14.89 -9.85 1.66
CA SER A 358 13.81 -10.36 2.53
C SER A 358 12.68 -9.39 2.87
N ASP A 359 12.71 -8.11 2.51
CA ASP A 359 11.66 -7.13 2.81
C ASP A 359 11.09 -7.26 4.25
N PRO A 360 11.92 -7.05 5.30
CA PRO A 360 11.54 -7.38 6.68
C PRO A 360 10.32 -6.62 7.18
N LEU A 361 10.00 -5.47 6.58
CA LEU A 361 8.82 -4.65 6.92
C LEU A 361 7.64 -4.86 5.94
N ALA A 362 7.74 -5.80 4.99
CA ALA A 362 6.72 -6.10 3.98
C ALA A 362 6.24 -4.87 3.18
N GLN A 363 7.19 -4.06 2.72
CA GLN A 363 6.95 -2.80 2.04
C GLN A 363 6.56 -2.93 0.57
N SER A 364 6.97 -4.01 -0.10
CA SER A 364 6.83 -4.23 -1.55
C SER A 364 5.41 -4.14 -2.10
N LEU A 365 4.38 -4.40 -1.28
CA LEU A 365 2.99 -4.53 -1.72
C LEU A 365 2.72 -5.65 -2.75
N ASP A 366 3.70 -6.49 -3.08
CA ASP A 366 3.59 -7.58 -4.05
C ASP A 366 2.36 -8.48 -3.83
N PHE A 367 2.07 -8.87 -2.58
CA PHE A 367 0.86 -9.65 -2.28
C PHE A 367 -0.43 -8.88 -2.64
N PHE A 368 -0.46 -7.57 -2.38
CA PHE A 368 -1.59 -6.74 -2.72
C PHE A 368 -1.76 -6.58 -4.25
N VAL A 369 -0.68 -6.24 -4.97
CA VAL A 369 -0.75 -5.97 -6.42
C VAL A 369 -0.87 -7.24 -7.27
N HIS A 370 -0.33 -8.38 -6.82
CA HIS A 370 -0.39 -9.62 -7.59
C HIS A 370 -1.57 -10.54 -7.19
N VAL A 371 -2.13 -10.43 -5.98
CA VAL A 371 -3.26 -11.27 -5.55
C VAL A 371 -4.54 -10.45 -5.42
N ILE A 372 -4.48 -9.39 -4.61
CA ILE A 372 -5.69 -8.69 -4.15
C ILE A 372 -6.28 -7.78 -5.23
N GLU A 373 -5.48 -6.97 -5.93
CA GLU A 373 -5.96 -6.09 -7.00
C GLU A 373 -6.57 -6.87 -8.18
N PRO A 374 -5.98 -7.97 -8.69
CA PRO A 374 -6.63 -8.79 -9.72
C PRO A 374 -7.97 -9.39 -9.28
N ILE A 375 -8.11 -9.80 -8.01
CA ILE A 375 -9.38 -10.29 -7.47
C ILE A 375 -10.43 -9.16 -7.45
N LYS A 376 -10.05 -7.95 -7.08
CA LYS A 376 -10.94 -6.78 -7.10
C LYS A 376 -11.32 -6.38 -8.53
N ASP A 377 -10.37 -6.40 -9.46
CA ASP A 377 -10.63 -6.05 -10.86
C ASP A 377 -11.63 -7.02 -11.49
N ALA A 378 -11.57 -8.30 -11.12
CA ALA A 378 -12.59 -9.28 -11.50
C ALA A 378 -14.01 -8.88 -11.01
N MET A 379 -14.11 -8.19 -9.87
CA MET A 379 -15.37 -7.63 -9.35
C MET A 379 -15.75 -6.27 -9.96
N GLY A 380 -14.96 -5.75 -10.91
CA GLY A 380 -15.16 -4.43 -11.51
C GLY A 380 -14.72 -3.29 -10.59
N VAL A 381 -13.72 -3.55 -9.74
CA VAL A 381 -13.10 -2.58 -8.83
C VAL A 381 -11.59 -2.57 -9.06
N ALA A 382 -11.07 -1.46 -9.54
CA ALA A 382 -9.67 -1.10 -9.40
C ALA A 382 -9.62 0.23 -8.64
N TRP A 383 -9.03 0.24 -7.45
CA TRP A 383 -8.83 1.49 -6.73
C TRP A 383 -7.60 2.19 -7.26
N CYS A 384 -7.70 3.51 -7.37
CA CYS A 384 -6.51 4.31 -7.63
C CYS A 384 -5.58 4.17 -6.42
N THR A 385 -4.36 3.69 -6.66
CA THR A 385 -3.32 3.52 -5.63
C THR A 385 -2.41 4.75 -5.50
N GLY A 386 -2.70 5.82 -6.23
CA GLY A 386 -2.06 7.13 -6.05
C GLY A 386 -1.07 7.54 -7.13
N SER A 387 -0.55 6.63 -7.96
CA SER A 387 0.42 6.93 -9.02
C SER A 387 0.29 6.02 -10.23
N GLY A 388 0.73 6.50 -11.40
CA GLY A 388 0.79 5.81 -12.68
C GLY A 388 -0.57 5.58 -13.31
N TYR A 389 -1.63 6.16 -12.79
CA TYR A 389 -2.97 5.96 -13.33
C TYR A 389 -3.27 6.96 -14.45
N VAL A 390 -4.19 6.60 -15.32
CA VAL A 390 -4.85 7.51 -16.26
C VAL A 390 -6.32 7.63 -15.89
N ALA A 391 -6.87 8.84 -15.98
CA ALA A 391 -8.26 9.14 -15.70
C ALA A 391 -8.89 9.96 -16.83
N ARG A 392 -10.11 9.60 -17.20
CA ARG A 392 -10.95 10.36 -18.13
C ARG A 392 -11.36 11.67 -17.46
N ARG A 393 -11.09 12.79 -18.12
CA ARG A 393 -11.38 14.12 -17.57
C ARG A 393 -12.87 14.31 -17.27
N GLU A 394 -13.74 13.91 -18.19
CA GLU A 394 -15.20 13.97 -18.00
C GLU A 394 -15.65 13.26 -16.72
N ALA A 395 -15.09 12.09 -16.43
CA ALA A 395 -15.45 11.33 -15.24
C ALA A 395 -14.98 12.01 -13.94
N LEU A 396 -13.79 12.64 -13.96
CA LEU A 396 -13.30 13.46 -12.85
C LEU A 396 -14.22 14.67 -12.63
N GLU A 397 -14.56 15.41 -13.68
CA GLU A 397 -15.44 16.58 -13.58
C GLU A 397 -16.81 16.22 -13.00
N GLN A 398 -17.37 15.05 -13.38
CA GLN A 398 -18.66 14.58 -12.87
C GLN A 398 -18.68 14.21 -11.37
N ILE A 399 -17.52 13.92 -10.78
CA ILE A 399 -17.39 13.68 -9.33
C ILE A 399 -16.93 14.93 -8.57
N GLY A 400 -16.74 16.07 -9.25
CA GLY A 400 -16.23 17.30 -8.64
C GLY A 400 -14.70 17.35 -8.52
N ASN A 401 -13.98 16.69 -9.42
CA ASN A 401 -12.52 16.51 -9.43
C ASN A 401 -12.00 15.70 -8.23
N PHE A 402 -10.75 15.89 -7.82
CA PHE A 402 -10.17 15.16 -6.69
C PHE A 402 -10.78 15.64 -5.36
N PRO A 403 -11.18 14.73 -4.46
CA PRO A 403 -11.81 15.09 -3.20
C PRO A 403 -10.79 15.68 -2.22
N LEU A 404 -11.03 16.91 -1.77
CA LEU A 404 -10.11 17.72 -0.95
C LEU A 404 -10.08 17.35 0.55
N GLY A 405 -11.10 16.62 1.02
CA GLY A 405 -11.28 16.28 2.45
C GLY A 405 -10.95 14.83 2.79
N SER A 406 -10.09 14.14 2.04
CA SER A 406 -9.67 12.76 2.34
C SER A 406 -8.14 12.63 2.39
N LEU A 407 -7.63 11.86 3.35
CA LEU A 407 -6.21 11.47 3.43
C LEU A 407 -5.83 10.36 2.43
N ALA A 408 -6.82 9.81 1.73
CA ALA A 408 -6.69 8.82 0.66
C ALA A 408 -7.54 9.30 -0.53
N GLU A 409 -7.15 10.44 -1.11
CA GLU A 409 -7.89 11.10 -2.19
C GLU A 409 -8.02 10.19 -3.41
N ASP A 410 -7.02 9.33 -3.63
CA ASP A 410 -6.94 8.35 -4.70
C ASP A 410 -8.06 7.29 -4.61
N VAL A 411 -8.14 6.58 -3.48
CA VAL A 411 -9.18 5.58 -3.21
C VAL A 411 -10.55 6.25 -3.22
N ALA A 412 -10.68 7.45 -2.66
CA ALA A 412 -11.92 8.22 -2.68
C ALA A 412 -12.34 8.58 -4.12
N THR A 413 -11.42 9.03 -4.97
CA THR A 413 -11.67 9.39 -6.38
C THR A 413 -12.24 8.21 -7.15
N SER A 414 -11.53 7.09 -7.15
CA SER A 414 -11.97 5.88 -7.86
C SER A 414 -13.31 5.34 -7.31
N THR A 415 -13.53 5.43 -6.01
CA THR A 415 -14.80 5.02 -5.38
C THR A 415 -15.97 5.92 -5.79
N LEU A 416 -15.79 7.24 -5.85
CA LEU A 416 -16.81 8.17 -6.33
C LEU A 416 -17.14 7.96 -7.81
N MET A 417 -16.13 7.66 -8.64
CA MET A 417 -16.35 7.32 -10.06
C MET A 417 -17.25 6.09 -10.20
N LEU A 418 -16.97 5.00 -9.45
CA LEU A 418 -17.84 3.82 -9.40
C LEU A 418 -19.26 4.19 -8.92
N GLY A 419 -19.36 5.11 -7.96
CA GLY A 419 -20.62 5.66 -7.45
C GLY A 419 -21.48 6.39 -8.47
N LYS A 420 -20.84 6.98 -9.48
CA LYS A 420 -21.47 7.62 -10.65
C LYS A 420 -21.66 6.67 -11.85
N GLY A 421 -21.41 5.37 -11.68
CA GLY A 421 -21.64 4.34 -12.70
C GLY A 421 -20.52 4.22 -13.73
N TRP A 422 -19.39 4.88 -13.48
CA TRP A 422 -18.17 4.66 -14.24
C TRP A 422 -17.51 3.34 -13.85
N LYS A 423 -16.60 2.85 -14.70
CA LYS A 423 -15.78 1.67 -14.46
C LYS A 423 -14.34 2.06 -14.20
N THR A 424 -13.66 1.22 -13.45
CA THR A 424 -12.21 1.30 -13.27
C THR A 424 -11.57 -0.02 -13.69
N ALA A 425 -10.31 0.03 -14.10
CA ALA A 425 -9.56 -1.14 -14.54
C ALA A 425 -8.16 -1.18 -13.92
N TYR A 426 -7.76 -2.38 -13.53
CA TYR A 426 -6.38 -2.69 -13.14
C TYR A 426 -5.68 -3.33 -14.33
N VAL A 427 -4.52 -2.82 -14.74
CA VAL A 427 -3.67 -3.37 -15.80
C VAL A 427 -2.45 -3.99 -15.15
N HIS A 428 -2.35 -5.31 -15.20
CA HIS A 428 -1.36 -6.09 -14.45
C HIS A 428 0.00 -6.15 -15.15
N GLU A 429 0.50 -5.00 -15.57
CA GLU A 429 1.78 -4.84 -16.24
C GLU A 429 2.74 -3.97 -15.40
N PRO A 430 4.03 -4.30 -15.32
CA PRO A 430 5.00 -3.51 -14.58
C PRO A 430 5.36 -2.21 -15.34
N LEU A 431 4.51 -1.18 -15.24
CA LEU A 431 4.59 0.05 -16.04
C LEU A 431 5.15 1.26 -15.29
N GLN A 432 5.45 1.14 -13.99
CA GLN A 432 6.12 2.17 -13.20
C GLN A 432 6.87 1.52 -12.04
N PHE A 433 7.91 2.20 -11.56
CA PHE A 433 8.70 1.74 -10.42
C PHE A 433 9.11 2.92 -9.53
N GLY A 434 8.83 2.82 -8.24
CA GLY A 434 9.20 3.86 -7.28
C GLY A 434 9.97 3.36 -6.06
N THR A 435 9.89 4.12 -4.97
CA THR A 435 10.65 3.84 -3.75
C THR A 435 9.73 3.54 -2.56
N VAL A 436 10.18 2.61 -1.70
CA VAL A 436 9.60 2.38 -0.38
C VAL A 436 10.33 3.24 0.67
N PRO A 437 9.68 3.56 1.81
CA PRO A 437 10.32 4.29 2.89
C PRO A 437 11.62 3.64 3.37
N GLU A 438 12.65 4.44 3.60
CA GLU A 438 13.98 3.95 3.99
C GLU A 438 14.11 3.65 5.48
N ASP A 439 13.17 4.10 6.30
CA ASP A 439 13.19 3.88 7.74
C ASP A 439 11.85 3.44 8.33
N TYR A 440 11.93 2.85 9.52
CA TYR A 440 10.79 2.32 10.26
C TYR A 440 9.73 3.37 10.58
N GLY A 441 10.14 4.57 10.97
CA GLY A 441 9.22 5.65 11.34
C GLY A 441 8.42 6.16 10.15
N SER A 442 9.08 6.35 9.02
CA SER A 442 8.47 6.74 7.74
C SER A 442 7.53 5.65 7.22
N HIS A 443 7.90 4.37 7.37
CA HIS A 443 7.03 3.25 7.06
C HIS A 443 5.76 3.23 7.93
N LEU A 444 5.88 3.38 9.25
CA LEU A 444 4.72 3.43 10.15
C LEU A 444 3.76 4.56 9.76
N LYS A 445 4.29 5.77 9.54
CA LYS A 445 3.49 6.93 9.15
C LYS A 445 2.74 6.72 7.83
N GLN A 446 3.38 6.10 6.84
CA GLN A 446 2.75 5.78 5.57
C GLN A 446 1.57 4.81 5.78
N ARG A 447 1.78 3.73 6.52
CA ARG A 447 0.76 2.68 6.70
C ARG A 447 -0.39 3.09 7.60
N THR A 448 -0.14 3.83 8.68
CA THR A 448 -1.21 4.34 9.54
C THR A 448 -2.05 5.39 8.83
N ARG A 449 -1.42 6.26 8.02
CA ARG A 449 -2.14 7.21 7.17
C ARG A 449 -3.07 6.52 6.18
N TRP A 450 -2.60 5.48 5.48
CA TRP A 450 -3.46 4.73 4.56
C TRP A 450 -4.65 4.09 5.27
N ALA A 451 -4.45 3.53 6.46
CA ALA A 451 -5.54 2.97 7.24
C ALA A 451 -6.55 4.03 7.69
N ILE A 452 -6.09 5.18 8.19
CA ILE A 452 -6.98 6.31 8.55
C ILE A 452 -7.76 6.78 7.32
N GLY A 453 -7.07 7.08 6.21
CA GLY A 453 -7.71 7.60 5.00
C GLY A 453 -8.75 6.64 4.42
N THR A 454 -8.48 5.33 4.50
CA THR A 454 -9.43 4.29 4.12
C THR A 454 -10.67 4.31 5.00
N VAL A 455 -10.50 4.35 6.33
CA VAL A 455 -11.62 4.33 7.29
C VAL A 455 -12.43 5.63 7.20
N ASP A 456 -11.76 6.78 7.12
CA ASP A 456 -12.39 8.10 6.98
C ASP A 456 -13.26 8.18 5.71
N THR A 457 -12.68 7.84 4.55
CA THR A 457 -13.40 7.78 3.28
C THR A 457 -14.60 6.85 3.37
N SER A 458 -14.44 5.70 4.04
CA SER A 458 -15.50 4.72 4.20
C SER A 458 -16.65 5.25 5.05
N PHE A 459 -16.39 5.92 6.18
CA PHE A 459 -17.44 6.55 6.98
C PHE A 459 -18.22 7.60 6.17
N LYS A 460 -17.52 8.46 5.44
CA LYS A 460 -18.11 9.51 4.59
C LYS A 460 -18.94 8.95 3.42
N LEU A 461 -18.67 7.71 3.02
CA LEU A 461 -19.40 6.98 1.98
C LEU A 461 -20.36 5.92 2.54
N ASN A 462 -20.67 5.95 3.84
CA ASN A 462 -21.51 4.96 4.53
C ASN A 462 -21.08 3.51 4.25
N PHE A 463 -19.77 3.25 4.36
CA PHE A 463 -19.11 1.98 4.06
C PHE A 463 -19.39 1.43 2.65
N CYS A 464 -19.70 2.33 1.71
CA CYS A 464 -20.14 2.00 0.35
C CYS A 464 -21.43 1.17 0.27
N LEU A 465 -22.21 1.08 1.35
CA LEU A 465 -23.40 0.24 1.40
C LEU A 465 -24.64 0.96 0.81
N TRP A 466 -24.81 2.24 1.13
CA TRP A 466 -25.95 3.06 0.69
C TRP A 466 -25.58 4.55 0.59
N GLY A 467 -26.47 5.33 -0.02
CA GLY A 467 -26.31 6.77 -0.22
C GLY A 467 -26.17 7.17 -1.69
N GLU A 468 -26.35 8.45 -1.97
CA GLU A 468 -26.33 8.99 -3.33
C GLU A 468 -24.96 8.81 -4.01
N LYS A 469 -23.88 9.05 -3.25
CA LYS A 469 -22.49 8.95 -3.71
C LYS A 469 -22.07 7.55 -4.16
N VAL A 470 -22.83 6.50 -3.82
CA VAL A 470 -22.56 5.10 -4.19
C VAL A 470 -23.73 4.43 -4.92
N ARG A 471 -24.72 5.23 -5.34
CA ARG A 471 -26.00 4.72 -5.86
C ARG A 471 -25.84 3.82 -7.08
N GLN A 472 -24.93 4.16 -7.99
CA GLN A 472 -24.73 3.41 -9.24
C GLN A 472 -23.71 2.27 -9.13
N MET A 473 -23.12 2.04 -7.94
CA MET A 473 -22.28 0.87 -7.73
C MET A 473 -23.09 -0.42 -7.81
N THR A 474 -22.51 -1.42 -8.46
CA THR A 474 -22.98 -2.81 -8.42
C THR A 474 -22.84 -3.40 -7.01
N PHE A 475 -23.56 -4.48 -6.72
CA PHE A 475 -23.43 -5.20 -5.45
C PHE A 475 -21.97 -5.62 -5.17
N ALA A 476 -21.26 -6.16 -6.17
CA ALA A 476 -19.88 -6.60 -6.01
C ALA A 476 -18.94 -5.44 -5.65
N GLN A 477 -19.14 -4.26 -6.26
CA GLN A 477 -18.37 -3.05 -5.95
C GLN A 477 -18.63 -2.56 -4.53
N ARG A 478 -19.91 -2.48 -4.11
CA ARG A 478 -20.29 -2.11 -2.74
C ARG A 478 -19.70 -3.07 -1.71
N PHE A 479 -19.80 -4.36 -1.98
CA PHE A 479 -19.27 -5.40 -1.12
C PHE A 479 -17.74 -5.31 -0.99
N SER A 480 -17.02 -5.05 -2.09
CA SER A 480 -15.58 -4.81 -2.06
C SER A 480 -15.22 -3.59 -1.22
N GLY A 481 -15.93 -2.47 -1.38
CA GLY A 481 -15.75 -1.26 -0.56
C GLY A 481 -15.97 -1.51 0.93
N PHE A 482 -17.06 -2.20 1.26
CA PHE A 482 -17.38 -2.60 2.64
C PHE A 482 -16.28 -3.48 3.24
N LEU A 483 -15.87 -4.55 2.55
CA LEU A 483 -14.85 -5.46 3.05
C LEU A 483 -13.52 -4.76 3.34
N TYR A 484 -13.07 -3.86 2.45
CA TYR A 484 -11.81 -3.13 2.64
C TYR A 484 -11.82 -2.20 3.83
N ALA A 485 -12.92 -1.47 4.01
CA ALA A 485 -13.15 -0.64 5.18
C ALA A 485 -13.16 -1.46 6.47
N SER A 486 -13.93 -2.55 6.47
CA SER A 486 -14.09 -3.39 7.66
C SER A 486 -12.76 -4.05 8.05
N LEU A 487 -11.98 -4.58 7.10
CA LEU A 487 -10.66 -5.17 7.38
C LEU A 487 -9.70 -4.19 8.06
N SER A 488 -9.78 -2.90 7.75
CA SER A 488 -8.99 -1.87 8.45
C SER A 488 -9.41 -1.74 9.91
N LEU A 489 -10.72 -1.74 10.20
CA LEU A 489 -11.27 -1.70 11.57
C LEU A 489 -10.98 -2.98 12.36
N TYR A 490 -10.93 -4.14 11.71
CA TYR A 490 -10.62 -5.42 12.37
C TYR A 490 -9.23 -5.48 13.00
N THR A 491 -8.32 -4.57 12.64
CA THR A 491 -7.02 -4.46 13.32
C THR A 491 -7.18 -4.16 14.81
N ILE A 492 -8.27 -3.50 15.23
CA ILE A 492 -8.64 -3.28 16.64
C ILE A 492 -8.90 -4.62 17.34
N LEU A 493 -9.77 -5.43 16.73
CA LEU A 493 -10.16 -6.74 17.25
C LEU A 493 -8.96 -7.70 17.28
N LEU A 494 -8.15 -7.73 16.23
CA LEU A 494 -6.92 -8.51 16.18
C LEU A 494 -5.95 -8.08 17.29
N SER A 495 -5.80 -6.78 17.53
CA SER A 495 -4.92 -6.27 18.58
C SER A 495 -5.39 -6.65 19.98
N ILE A 496 -6.70 -6.57 20.25
CA ILE A 496 -7.28 -7.06 21.51
C ILE A 496 -6.97 -8.56 21.70
N SER A 497 -7.16 -9.35 20.65
CA SER A 497 -6.85 -10.79 20.69
C SER A 497 -5.37 -11.06 20.94
N LEU A 498 -4.45 -10.28 20.37
CA LEU A 498 -3.03 -10.39 20.68
C LEU A 498 -2.79 -10.18 22.17
N PHE A 499 -3.30 -9.11 22.78
CA PHE A 499 -3.11 -8.88 24.23
C PHE A 499 -3.75 -9.96 25.13
N ALA A 500 -4.80 -10.65 24.66
CA ALA A 500 -5.44 -11.72 25.41
C ALA A 500 -4.58 -13.00 25.51
N ILE A 501 -3.73 -13.28 24.52
CA ILE A 501 -2.92 -14.53 24.44
C ILE A 501 -2.05 -14.74 25.69
N PRO A 502 -1.14 -13.83 26.09
CA PRO A 502 -0.28 -14.04 27.25
C PRO A 502 -1.10 -14.17 28.54
N ILE A 503 -2.21 -13.44 28.66
CA ILE A 503 -3.10 -13.51 29.83
C ILE A 503 -3.68 -14.92 29.97
N ILE A 504 -4.23 -15.47 28.87
CA ILE A 504 -4.82 -16.80 28.86
C ILE A 504 -3.77 -17.87 29.17
N LEU A 505 -2.56 -17.73 28.64
CA LEU A 505 -1.45 -18.64 28.96
C LEU A 505 -1.08 -18.56 30.45
N ILE A 506 -0.94 -17.37 31.03
CA ILE A 506 -0.59 -17.19 32.46
C ILE A 506 -1.63 -17.81 33.40
N MET A 507 -2.91 -17.79 33.02
CA MET A 507 -3.98 -18.45 33.79
C MET A 507 -3.71 -19.94 34.02
N GLY A 508 -2.92 -20.58 33.15
CA GLY A 508 -2.49 -21.98 33.29
C GLY A 508 -3.65 -22.97 33.30
N LYS A 509 -4.79 -22.60 32.69
CA LYS A 509 -5.94 -23.48 32.50
C LYS A 509 -5.78 -24.19 31.14
N PRO A 510 -6.39 -25.38 30.96
CA PRO A 510 -6.39 -26.05 29.67
C PRO A 510 -6.98 -25.12 28.60
N LEU A 511 -6.25 -24.92 27.51
CA LEU A 511 -6.75 -24.19 26.33
C LEU A 511 -7.80 -25.02 25.59
N VAL A 512 -7.78 -26.33 25.80
CA VAL A 512 -8.70 -27.31 25.21
C VAL A 512 -9.42 -28.04 26.33
N ALA A 513 -10.74 -27.84 26.43
CA ALA A 513 -11.58 -28.63 27.32
C ALA A 513 -12.23 -29.80 26.56
N TYR A 514 -12.25 -30.98 27.19
CA TYR A 514 -12.80 -32.21 26.65
C TYR A 514 -13.28 -33.10 27.80
N ALA A 515 -14.27 -33.96 27.55
CA ALA A 515 -14.85 -34.84 28.55
C ALA A 515 -14.21 -36.24 28.61
N ASN A 516 -13.63 -36.71 27.48
CA ASN A 516 -12.98 -38.01 27.38
C ASN A 516 -11.91 -38.03 26.27
N ASP A 517 -11.02 -39.02 26.31
CA ASP A 517 -9.91 -39.17 25.37
C ASP A 517 -10.35 -39.18 23.90
N THR A 518 -11.51 -39.77 23.60
CA THR A 518 -12.06 -39.81 22.25
C THR A 518 -12.32 -38.41 21.71
N GLN A 519 -12.85 -37.50 22.52
CA GLN A 519 -13.06 -36.10 22.13
C GLN A 519 -11.72 -35.40 21.86
N LEU A 520 -10.72 -35.59 22.72
CA LEU A 520 -9.39 -35.00 22.52
C LEU A 520 -8.74 -35.50 21.23
N ARG A 521 -8.82 -36.80 20.93
CA ARG A 521 -8.30 -37.38 19.67
C ARG A 521 -8.98 -36.77 18.45
N TRP A 522 -10.30 -36.59 18.47
CA TRP A 522 -11.02 -35.93 17.36
C TRP A 522 -10.65 -34.46 17.23
N LEU A 523 -10.46 -33.74 18.34
CA LEU A 523 -9.98 -32.35 18.30
C LEU A 523 -8.59 -32.25 17.67
N ILE A 524 -7.67 -33.14 18.06
CA ILE A 524 -6.32 -33.22 17.47
C ILE A 524 -6.41 -33.45 15.95
N ARG A 525 -7.24 -34.40 15.50
CA ARG A 525 -7.40 -34.72 14.08
C ARG A 525 -8.04 -33.59 13.28
N ALA A 526 -9.05 -32.93 13.84
CA ALA A 526 -9.67 -31.76 13.23
C ALA A 526 -8.70 -30.57 13.16
N CYS A 527 -7.91 -30.35 14.21
CA CYS A 527 -6.87 -29.32 14.24
C CYS A 527 -5.78 -29.59 13.20
N PHE A 528 -5.32 -30.85 13.08
CA PHE A 528 -4.39 -31.27 12.04
C PHE A 528 -4.95 -30.99 10.64
N ALA A 529 -6.18 -31.42 10.36
CA ALA A 529 -6.82 -31.18 9.06
C ALA A 529 -6.90 -29.68 8.75
N ASN A 530 -7.31 -28.87 9.73
CA ASN A 530 -7.36 -27.42 9.59
C ASN A 530 -5.98 -26.81 9.27
N THR A 531 -4.94 -27.18 10.03
CA THR A 531 -3.59 -26.65 9.82
C THR A 531 -3.04 -27.02 8.45
N ILE A 532 -3.17 -28.28 8.03
CA ILE A 532 -2.63 -28.72 6.72
C ILE A 532 -3.40 -28.09 5.56
N VAL A 533 -4.73 -28.03 5.63
CA VAL A 533 -5.54 -27.38 4.59
C VAL A 533 -5.25 -25.87 4.53
N ASN A 534 -5.10 -25.20 5.68
CA ASN A 534 -4.73 -23.78 5.70
C ASN A 534 -3.37 -23.54 5.04
N ARG A 535 -2.36 -24.36 5.37
CA ARG A 535 -1.02 -24.25 4.76
C ARG A 535 -1.03 -24.50 3.26
N LEU A 536 -1.80 -25.48 2.79
CA LEU A 536 -1.98 -25.73 1.36
C LEU A 536 -2.67 -24.55 0.67
N CYS A 537 -3.71 -23.99 1.30
CA CYS A 537 -4.43 -22.83 0.80
C CYS A 537 -3.50 -21.61 0.70
N GLU A 538 -2.73 -21.30 1.74
CA GLU A 538 -1.73 -20.22 1.75
C GLU A 538 -0.66 -20.43 0.66
N PHE A 539 -0.13 -21.65 0.54
CA PHE A 539 0.88 -21.97 -0.47
C PHE A 539 0.38 -21.63 -1.87
N VAL A 540 -0.83 -22.06 -2.22
CA VAL A 540 -1.42 -21.83 -3.54
C VAL A 540 -1.80 -20.35 -3.74
N LEU A 541 -2.40 -19.72 -2.73
CA LEU A 541 -2.80 -18.30 -2.77
C LEU A 541 -1.60 -17.36 -2.96
N PHE A 542 -0.42 -17.71 -2.43
CA PHE A 542 0.77 -16.87 -2.46
C PHE A 542 1.64 -17.04 -3.71
N ILE A 543 1.41 -18.06 -4.54
CA ILE A 543 2.14 -18.30 -5.81
C ILE A 543 2.29 -17.01 -6.66
N PRO A 544 1.21 -16.25 -6.92
CA PRO A 544 1.24 -14.95 -7.60
C PRO A 544 2.34 -13.97 -7.22
N ALA A 545 2.54 -13.79 -5.91
CA ALA A 545 3.43 -12.79 -5.31
C ALA A 545 4.74 -13.42 -4.83
N GLY A 546 4.83 -14.74 -4.85
CA GLY A 546 5.86 -15.53 -4.19
C GLY A 546 5.44 -15.98 -2.78
N TYR A 547 5.67 -17.26 -2.50
CA TYR A 547 5.29 -17.91 -1.24
C TYR A 547 5.82 -17.17 0.01
N HIS A 548 7.12 -16.87 0.04
CA HIS A 548 7.73 -16.15 1.16
C HIS A 548 7.21 -14.71 1.29
N THR A 549 6.86 -14.06 0.17
CA THR A 549 6.27 -12.72 0.18
C THR A 549 4.90 -12.73 0.85
N GLY A 550 4.06 -13.72 0.54
CA GLY A 550 2.79 -13.92 1.22
C GLY A 550 2.95 -14.22 2.72
N GLN A 551 3.91 -15.07 3.10
CA GLN A 551 4.21 -15.31 4.52
C GLN A 551 4.59 -14.02 5.26
N ARG A 552 5.43 -13.17 4.66
CA ARG A 552 5.78 -11.87 5.22
C ARG A 552 4.57 -10.97 5.35
N GLY A 553 3.68 -10.97 4.36
CA GLY A 553 2.39 -10.28 4.41
C GLY A 553 1.54 -10.71 5.62
N SER A 554 1.42 -12.01 5.89
CA SER A 554 0.69 -12.51 7.06
C SER A 554 1.31 -12.07 8.39
N ARG A 555 2.65 -12.05 8.49
CA ARG A 555 3.35 -11.57 9.69
C ARG A 555 3.22 -10.06 9.87
N TYR A 556 3.28 -9.32 8.77
CA TYR A 556 3.06 -7.88 8.71
C TYR A 556 1.72 -7.50 9.31
N GLN A 557 0.65 -8.21 8.97
CA GLN A 557 -0.67 -7.97 9.55
C GLN A 557 -0.67 -8.07 11.08
N LEU A 558 0.08 -9.02 11.67
CA LEU A 558 0.16 -9.18 13.12
C LEU A 558 0.91 -8.04 13.79
N TRP A 559 2.10 -7.68 13.31
CA TRP A 559 2.90 -6.66 14.00
C TRP A 559 2.44 -5.23 13.71
N MET A 560 1.80 -4.98 12.57
CA MET A 560 1.21 -3.66 12.29
C MET A 560 -0.16 -3.45 12.95
N SER A 561 -0.88 -4.50 13.33
CA SER A 561 -2.25 -4.35 13.85
C SER A 561 -2.35 -3.38 15.03
N PRO A 562 -1.44 -3.40 16.04
CA PRO A 562 -1.59 -2.53 17.21
C PRO A 562 -1.36 -1.06 16.87
N TYR A 563 -0.46 -0.77 15.92
CA TYR A 563 -0.24 0.58 15.42
C TYR A 563 -1.46 1.12 14.69
N ILE A 564 -2.03 0.32 13.79
CA ILE A 564 -3.23 0.69 13.03
C ILE A 564 -4.43 0.85 13.98
N ALA A 565 -4.62 -0.09 14.91
CA ALA A 565 -5.69 -0.07 15.89
C ALA A 565 -5.63 1.19 16.77
N LEU A 566 -4.46 1.49 17.35
CA LEU A 566 -4.27 2.66 18.19
C LEU A 566 -4.55 3.94 17.40
N CYS A 567 -4.09 3.99 16.14
CA CYS A 567 -4.29 5.13 15.27
C CYS A 567 -5.76 5.37 14.94
N ILE A 568 -6.51 4.31 14.57
CA ILE A 568 -7.95 4.39 14.32
C ILE A 568 -8.71 4.80 15.58
N ILE A 569 -8.38 4.21 16.73
CA ILE A 569 -9.03 4.54 18.02
C ILE A 569 -8.80 6.02 18.38
N ARG A 570 -7.58 6.53 18.22
CA ARG A 570 -7.27 7.95 18.47
C ARG A 570 -7.96 8.89 17.50
N ALA A 571 -8.09 8.49 16.23
CA ALA A 571 -8.69 9.32 15.20
C ALA A 571 -10.22 9.38 15.29
N PHE A 572 -10.90 8.28 15.64
CA PHE A 572 -12.36 8.17 15.50
C PHE A 572 -13.11 7.88 16.80
N ALA A 573 -12.46 7.37 17.85
CA ALA A 573 -13.15 6.92 19.07
C ALA A 573 -12.81 7.75 20.32
N LEU A 574 -11.57 8.20 20.47
CA LEU A 574 -11.14 8.91 21.69
C LEU A 574 -11.42 10.42 21.61
N PRO A 575 -11.95 11.03 22.68
CA PRO A 575 -12.01 12.49 22.79
C PRO A 575 -10.61 13.08 22.98
N ARG A 576 -10.42 14.35 22.59
CA ARG A 576 -9.10 15.04 22.61
C ARG A 576 -8.39 14.96 23.98
N TRP A 577 -9.14 15.07 25.08
CA TRP A 577 -8.57 15.01 26.44
C TRP A 577 -8.03 13.62 26.83
N LEU A 578 -8.47 12.55 26.14
CA LEU A 578 -8.02 11.17 26.34
C LEU A 578 -6.96 10.76 25.30
N GLY A 579 -6.34 11.74 24.63
CA GLY A 579 -5.38 11.52 23.57
C GLY A 579 -6.00 11.29 22.20
N GLY A 580 -7.26 11.69 22.00
CA GLY A 580 -7.85 11.80 20.67
C GLY A 580 -7.09 12.84 19.85
N GLU A 581 -6.61 12.43 18.67
CA GLU A 581 -5.80 13.30 17.82
C GLU A 581 -6.58 13.62 16.55
N ALA A 582 -6.78 14.92 16.32
CA ALA A 582 -7.25 15.39 15.03
C ALA A 582 -6.14 15.14 13.98
N GLN A 583 -6.54 14.74 12.78
CA GLN A 583 -5.63 14.25 11.76
C GLN A 583 -4.66 15.35 11.30
N ALA A 584 -3.41 15.33 11.79
CA ALA A 584 -2.34 16.17 11.27
C ALA A 584 -1.58 15.40 10.18
N PHE A 585 -1.73 15.83 8.92
CA PHE A 585 -0.99 15.25 7.79
C PHE A 585 0.32 16.03 7.57
N LYS A 586 1.42 15.29 7.41
CA LYS A 586 2.67 15.82 6.86
C LYS A 586 3.02 15.02 5.60
N PRO A 587 3.31 15.68 4.45
CA PRO A 587 3.69 14.99 3.21
C PRO A 587 4.85 14.04 3.43
N THR A 588 4.73 12.80 2.91
CA THR A 588 5.73 11.75 3.18
C THR A 588 7.10 12.07 2.58
N GLY A 589 7.15 12.73 1.42
CA GLY A 589 8.41 13.16 0.78
C GLY A 589 9.17 14.28 1.50
N SER A 590 8.53 14.96 2.47
CA SER A 590 9.18 15.99 3.31
C SER A 590 9.83 15.44 4.59
N LEU A 591 9.86 14.12 4.76
CA LEU A 591 10.38 13.46 5.96
C LEU A 591 11.82 12.99 5.70
N SER A 592 12.78 13.66 6.32
CA SER A 592 14.14 13.12 6.39
C SER A 592 14.20 11.91 7.32
N SER A 593 15.02 10.92 6.97
CA SER A 593 15.25 9.77 7.84
C SER A 593 15.98 10.20 9.11
N ALA A 594 15.33 10.06 10.26
CA ALA A 594 15.93 10.43 11.54
C ALA A 594 17.10 9.50 11.93
N LEU A 595 17.08 8.26 11.42
CA LEU A 595 17.99 7.19 11.82
C LEU A 595 18.92 6.70 10.71
N ASN A 596 18.64 7.03 9.45
CA ASN A 596 19.39 6.59 8.26
C ASN A 596 19.67 5.08 8.28
N GLU A 597 18.65 4.29 8.60
CA GLU A 597 18.79 2.88 9.01
C GLU A 597 19.41 1.99 7.95
N ARG A 598 19.19 2.32 6.67
CA ARG A 598 19.68 1.57 5.50
C ARG A 598 21.02 2.04 4.97
N ASP A 599 21.47 3.22 5.37
CA ASP A 599 22.72 3.80 4.89
C ASP A 599 23.90 3.26 5.75
N PRO A 600 24.86 2.53 5.17
CA PRO A 600 25.97 1.96 5.93
C PRO A 600 26.88 3.00 6.59
N LYS A 601 26.97 4.22 6.04
CA LYS A 601 27.82 5.32 6.51
C LYS A 601 27.09 6.20 7.53
N LEU A 602 25.81 6.51 7.29
CA LEU A 602 25.04 7.46 8.10
C LEU A 602 24.19 6.81 9.19
N LYS A 603 24.05 5.47 9.18
CA LYS A 603 23.29 4.70 10.18
C LYS A 603 23.69 5.04 11.60
N LYS A 604 22.72 5.49 12.40
CA LYS A 604 22.93 5.75 13.84
C LYS A 604 23.23 4.45 14.58
N ASN A 605 23.96 4.52 15.70
CA ASN A 605 24.30 3.34 16.50
C ASN A 605 23.07 2.57 17.04
N MET A 606 23.27 1.31 17.40
CA MET A 606 22.18 0.41 17.84
C MET A 606 21.40 0.95 19.03
N PHE A 607 22.06 1.57 20.01
CA PHE A 607 21.37 2.13 21.18
C PHE A 607 20.36 3.22 20.79
N ARG A 608 20.76 4.16 19.93
CA ARG A 608 19.84 5.21 19.44
C ARG A 608 18.69 4.61 18.64
N ARG A 609 18.95 3.61 17.78
CA ARG A 609 17.90 2.93 17.02
C ARG A 609 16.90 2.23 17.95
N LEU A 610 17.40 1.43 18.90
CA LEU A 610 16.57 0.76 19.90
C LEU A 610 15.74 1.75 20.71
N TRP A 611 16.37 2.83 21.20
CA TRP A 611 15.65 3.86 21.94
C TRP A 611 14.53 4.50 21.11
N THR A 612 14.84 4.96 19.89
CA THR A 612 13.86 5.60 19.03
C THR A 612 12.75 4.65 18.60
N ILE A 613 13.06 3.41 18.19
CA ILE A 613 12.05 2.47 17.71
C ILE A 613 11.20 1.93 18.87
N LEU A 614 11.81 1.51 19.98
CA LEU A 614 11.08 0.95 21.11
C LEU A 614 10.27 2.02 21.87
N ILE A 615 10.85 3.20 22.10
CA ILE A 615 10.22 4.24 22.91
C ILE A 615 9.41 5.20 22.04
N ASN A 616 10.05 5.89 21.09
CA ASN A 616 9.37 6.95 20.32
C ASN A 616 8.34 6.38 19.33
N TYR A 617 8.63 5.24 18.72
CA TYR A 617 7.70 4.51 17.85
C TYR A 617 6.96 3.38 18.57
N MET A 618 6.96 3.40 19.91
CA MET A 618 6.19 2.50 20.78
C MET A 618 6.43 1.00 20.55
N ALA A 619 7.51 0.57 19.88
CA ALA A 619 7.77 -0.86 19.69
C ALA A 619 8.09 -1.62 21.00
N LEU A 620 8.18 -0.93 22.15
CA LEU A 620 8.31 -1.55 23.47
C LEU A 620 7.16 -2.52 23.78
N PHE A 621 5.94 -2.30 23.28
CA PHE A 621 4.84 -3.25 23.51
C PHE A 621 5.12 -4.59 22.82
N HIS A 622 5.81 -4.61 21.68
CA HIS A 622 6.21 -5.85 21.01
C HIS A 622 7.15 -6.65 21.90
N LEU A 623 8.17 -5.99 22.44
CA LEU A 623 9.12 -6.59 23.38
C LEU A 623 8.38 -7.15 24.61
N ALA A 624 7.48 -6.35 25.20
CA ALA A 624 6.69 -6.77 26.36
C ALA A 624 5.79 -7.97 26.03
N PHE A 625 5.11 -7.96 24.88
CA PHE A 625 4.27 -9.06 24.43
C PHE A 625 5.08 -10.36 24.26
N VAL A 626 6.20 -10.30 23.55
CA VAL A 626 7.05 -11.47 23.30
C VAL A 626 7.58 -12.01 24.62
N TYR A 627 8.09 -11.14 25.49
CA TYR A 627 8.57 -11.53 26.81
C TYR A 627 7.48 -12.19 27.65
N LEU A 628 6.32 -11.55 27.82
CA LEU A 628 5.21 -12.08 28.62
C LEU A 628 4.70 -13.41 28.07
N THR A 629 4.61 -13.55 26.75
CA THR A 629 4.16 -14.79 26.10
C THR A 629 5.15 -15.92 26.33
N LEU A 630 6.46 -15.68 26.14
CA LEU A 630 7.49 -16.70 26.36
C LEU A 630 7.58 -17.10 27.84
N VAL A 631 7.52 -16.13 28.76
CA VAL A 631 7.46 -16.42 30.21
C VAL A 631 6.22 -17.25 30.54
N ALA A 632 5.05 -16.89 29.99
CA ALA A 632 3.82 -17.65 30.20
C ALA A 632 3.94 -19.10 29.71
N VAL A 633 4.47 -19.31 28.50
CA VAL A 633 4.72 -20.66 27.94
C VAL A 633 5.68 -21.44 28.82
N CYS A 634 6.79 -20.83 29.27
CA CYS A 634 7.75 -21.48 30.16
C CYS A 634 7.12 -21.87 31.51
N LEU A 635 6.36 -20.96 32.13
CA LEU A 635 5.69 -21.20 33.42
C LEU A 635 4.64 -22.31 33.31
N VAL A 636 3.82 -22.30 32.27
CA VAL A 636 2.81 -23.33 32.03
C VAL A 636 3.46 -24.67 31.73
N SER A 637 4.50 -24.69 30.90
CA SER A 637 5.25 -25.91 30.59
C SER A 637 5.86 -26.48 31.87
N TYR A 638 6.50 -25.65 32.69
CA TYR A 638 7.03 -26.03 33.99
C TYR A 638 5.94 -26.63 34.90
N ARG A 639 4.75 -26.00 34.99
CA ARG A 639 3.63 -26.55 35.76
C ARG A 639 3.22 -27.95 35.28
N CYS A 640 3.20 -28.19 33.97
CA CYS A 640 2.91 -29.53 33.44
C CYS A 640 3.93 -30.57 33.89
N PHE A 641 5.23 -30.23 34.00
CA PHE A 641 6.25 -31.15 34.51
C PHE A 641 6.16 -31.38 36.03
N PHE A 642 5.63 -30.41 36.79
CA PHE A 642 5.57 -30.48 38.26
C PHE A 642 4.25 -31.03 38.81
N GLN A 643 3.13 -30.81 38.12
CA GLN A 643 1.80 -31.16 38.60
C GLN A 643 1.33 -32.54 38.11
N GLU A 644 1.74 -32.95 36.92
CA GLU A 644 1.36 -34.25 36.36
C GLU A 644 2.21 -35.37 36.95
N SER A 645 1.64 -36.58 36.98
CA SER A 645 2.32 -37.76 37.49
C SER A 645 3.65 -38.03 36.73
N ASN A 646 4.60 -38.78 37.31
CA ASN A 646 5.89 -39.15 36.65
C ASN A 646 5.74 -39.94 35.32
N ARG A 647 4.54 -40.08 34.76
CA ARG A 647 4.27 -40.72 33.48
C ARG A 647 4.43 -39.71 32.35
N VAL A 648 5.33 -40.02 31.42
CA VAL A 648 5.62 -39.21 30.23
C VAL A 648 4.35 -38.84 29.44
N ARG A 649 3.36 -39.75 29.35
CA ARG A 649 2.09 -39.51 28.65
C ARG A 649 1.33 -38.31 29.21
N ASP A 650 1.19 -38.22 30.53
CA ASP A 650 0.36 -37.19 31.18
C ASP A 650 1.00 -35.81 31.02
N ILE A 651 2.33 -35.74 31.15
CA ILE A 651 3.12 -34.53 30.88
C ILE A 651 2.93 -34.07 29.44
N LEU A 652 3.04 -34.98 28.46
CA LEU A 652 2.86 -34.65 27.04
C LEU A 652 1.43 -34.15 26.74
N LEU A 653 0.41 -34.79 27.31
CA LEU A 653 -0.98 -34.36 27.16
C LEU A 653 -1.22 -32.98 27.78
N CYS A 654 -0.64 -32.72 28.96
CA CYS A 654 -0.70 -31.39 29.58
C CYS A 654 -0.05 -30.33 28.69
N LEU A 655 1.16 -30.58 28.18
CA LEU A 655 1.87 -29.65 27.28
C LEU A 655 1.05 -29.34 26.02
N VAL A 656 0.52 -30.37 25.36
CA VAL A 656 -0.34 -30.23 24.18
C VAL A 656 -1.55 -29.35 24.51
N THR A 657 -2.25 -29.61 25.60
CA THR A 657 -3.54 -28.96 25.90
C THR A 657 -3.43 -27.59 26.57
N HIS A 658 -2.25 -27.21 27.11
CA HIS A 658 -2.07 -25.96 27.86
C HIS A 658 -1.14 -24.95 27.18
N ALA A 659 0.01 -25.39 26.65
CA ALA A 659 1.03 -24.48 26.13
C ALA A 659 1.16 -24.55 24.60
N PHE A 660 0.96 -25.74 24.02
CA PHE A 660 1.30 -26.01 22.62
C PHE A 660 0.08 -26.08 21.69
N TRP A 661 -1.09 -25.61 22.15
CA TRP A 661 -2.32 -25.53 21.35
C TRP A 661 -2.74 -24.08 21.01
N PRO A 662 -3.22 -23.81 19.79
CA PRO A 662 -3.10 -24.64 18.59
C PRO A 662 -1.61 -24.85 18.25
N PRO A 663 -1.26 -25.91 17.51
CA PRO A 663 0.10 -26.43 17.36
C PRO A 663 1.21 -25.38 17.28
N LEU A 664 1.87 -25.11 18.42
CA LEU A 664 2.99 -24.17 18.57
C LEU A 664 2.76 -22.76 17.97
N THR A 665 1.51 -22.30 17.94
CA THR A 665 1.13 -21.03 17.29
C THR A 665 1.84 -19.81 17.92
N PHE A 666 2.15 -19.88 19.21
CA PHE A 666 2.87 -18.81 19.91
C PHE A 666 4.25 -18.53 19.29
N ILE A 667 4.92 -19.53 18.68
CA ILE A 667 6.22 -19.33 18.01
C ILE A 667 6.05 -18.35 16.85
N PHE A 668 5.06 -18.59 15.99
CA PHE A 668 4.76 -17.73 14.85
C PHE A 668 4.37 -16.32 15.29
N ILE A 669 3.53 -16.19 16.31
CA ILE A 669 3.06 -14.88 16.79
C ILE A 669 4.22 -14.10 17.44
N CYS A 670 5.01 -14.74 18.31
CA CYS A 670 6.18 -14.11 18.93
C CYS A 670 7.21 -13.69 17.87
N SER A 671 7.51 -14.55 16.90
CA SER A 671 8.41 -14.26 15.79
C SER A 671 7.92 -13.10 14.93
N SER A 672 6.60 -13.04 14.65
CA SER A 672 5.99 -11.92 13.93
C SER A 672 6.13 -10.61 14.71
N LEU A 673 5.77 -10.61 16.00
CA LEU A 673 5.87 -9.41 16.85
C LEU A 673 7.33 -9.04 17.17
N TRP A 674 8.28 -9.94 17.00
CA TRP A 674 9.71 -9.64 17.15
C TRP A 674 10.27 -8.81 15.99
N THR A 675 9.58 -8.75 14.85
CA THR A 675 10.07 -8.08 13.62
C THR A 675 10.55 -6.64 13.86
N PRO A 676 9.81 -5.75 14.55
CA PRO A 676 10.28 -4.39 14.83
C PRO A 676 11.54 -4.33 15.70
N VAL A 677 11.66 -5.26 16.66
CA VAL A 677 12.82 -5.33 17.56
C VAL A 677 14.04 -5.83 16.79
N ALA A 678 13.88 -6.90 16.00
CA ALA A 678 14.93 -7.42 15.12
C ALA A 678 15.42 -6.35 14.14
N TYR A 679 14.50 -5.61 13.53
CA TYR A 679 14.81 -4.52 12.61
C TYR A 679 15.53 -3.34 13.31
N ALA A 680 15.20 -3.03 14.57
CA ALA A 680 15.93 -2.02 15.34
C ALA A 680 17.38 -2.43 15.66
N ILE A 681 17.58 -3.73 15.94
CA ILE A 681 18.90 -4.32 16.22
C ILE A 681 19.76 -4.30 14.96
N ASP A 682 19.27 -4.86 13.86
CA ASP A 682 20.01 -5.01 12.61
C ASP A 682 19.13 -4.70 11.39
N PRO A 683 18.94 -3.41 11.06
CA PRO A 683 18.21 -3.04 9.85
C PRO A 683 19.02 -3.43 8.60
N PRO A 684 18.35 -3.80 7.50
CA PRO A 684 19.01 -4.15 6.26
C PRO A 684 19.80 -2.96 5.72
N GLN A 685 20.92 -3.25 5.06
CA GLN A 685 21.70 -2.23 4.35
C GLN A 685 21.24 -2.17 2.89
N MET A 686 21.20 -0.96 2.34
CA MET A 686 20.93 -0.76 0.92
C MET A 686 22.13 -0.09 0.23
N PRO A 687 22.38 -0.43 -1.05
CA PRO A 687 23.32 0.32 -1.86
C PRO A 687 22.81 1.74 -2.10
N ASP A 688 23.66 2.59 -2.68
CA ASP A 688 23.23 3.92 -3.11
C ASP A 688 22.10 3.80 -4.15
N ARG A 689 21.21 4.79 -4.21
CA ARG A 689 20.10 4.80 -5.16
C ARG A 689 20.60 4.71 -6.60
N GLU A 690 21.72 5.37 -6.92
CA GLU A 690 22.28 5.34 -8.28
C GLU A 690 22.77 3.95 -8.68
N ASP A 691 23.21 3.11 -7.74
CA ASP A 691 23.61 1.72 -8.02
C ASP A 691 22.40 0.83 -8.39
N LEU A 692 21.18 1.27 -8.07
CA LEU A 692 19.94 0.56 -8.38
C LEU A 692 19.38 0.92 -9.76
N LEU A 693 19.97 1.91 -10.44
CA LEU A 693 19.49 2.52 -11.67
C LEU A 693 20.51 2.34 -12.81
N VAL A 694 20.00 2.23 -14.03
CA VAL A 694 20.77 2.32 -15.27
C VAL A 694 20.27 3.55 -16.01
N ARG A 695 21.16 4.48 -16.31
CA ARG A 695 20.81 5.70 -17.05
C ARG A 695 21.07 5.52 -18.53
N ASP A 696 20.09 5.88 -19.35
CA ASP A 696 20.30 6.00 -20.78
C ASP A 696 21.37 7.09 -21.05
N PRO A 697 22.41 6.80 -21.84
CA PRO A 697 23.51 7.73 -22.05
C PRO A 697 23.08 9.02 -22.78
N GLU A 698 22.04 8.96 -23.61
CA GLU A 698 21.53 10.08 -24.42
C GLU A 698 20.40 10.82 -23.70
N THR A 699 19.33 10.12 -23.33
CA THR A 699 18.13 10.74 -22.73
C THR A 699 18.29 11.03 -21.23
N LYS A 700 19.28 10.41 -20.59
CA LYS A 700 19.52 10.44 -19.13
C LYS A 700 18.39 9.87 -18.28
N VAL A 701 17.39 9.25 -18.91
CA VAL A 701 16.31 8.56 -18.21
C VAL A 701 16.89 7.43 -17.38
N ALA A 702 16.52 7.38 -16.11
CA ALA A 702 16.92 6.31 -15.21
C ALA A 702 15.93 5.16 -15.30
N HIS A 703 16.42 3.93 -15.46
CA HIS A 703 15.61 2.73 -15.39
C HIS A 703 16.13 1.84 -14.26
N PRO A 704 15.26 1.32 -13.38
CA PRO A 704 15.70 0.36 -12.39
C PRO A 704 16.32 -0.89 -13.03
N THR A 705 17.44 -1.34 -12.48
CA THR A 705 18.11 -2.57 -12.93
C THR A 705 17.16 -3.78 -12.82
N THR A 706 17.39 -4.81 -13.64
CA THR A 706 16.60 -6.05 -13.55
C THR A 706 16.72 -6.74 -12.18
N GLN A 707 17.83 -6.50 -11.46
CA GLN A 707 18.05 -7.03 -10.13
C GLN A 707 17.28 -6.22 -9.07
N SER A 708 17.29 -4.89 -9.14
CA SER A 708 16.61 -4.02 -8.16
C SER A 708 15.09 -4.13 -8.24
N LYS A 709 14.53 -4.48 -9.41
CA LYS A 709 13.11 -4.81 -9.60
C LYS A 709 12.65 -6.09 -8.89
N LYS A 710 13.56 -6.88 -8.28
CA LYS A 710 13.24 -8.16 -7.61
C LYS A 710 13.61 -8.11 -6.13
N ILE A 711 12.77 -8.70 -5.30
CA ILE A 711 13.08 -8.89 -3.87
C ILE A 711 14.05 -10.06 -3.72
N ALA A 712 15.25 -9.77 -3.23
CA ALA A 712 16.25 -10.81 -2.96
C ALA A 712 15.87 -11.69 -1.76
N PHE A 713 16.25 -12.97 -1.81
CA PHE A 713 16.13 -13.89 -0.68
C PHE A 713 17.19 -13.58 0.38
N GLY A 714 16.84 -13.73 1.66
CA GLY A 714 17.78 -13.55 2.78
C GLY A 714 17.44 -14.41 3.99
N GLY A 715 18.26 -14.32 5.04
CA GLY A 715 18.22 -15.22 6.19
C GLY A 715 16.88 -15.26 6.94
N GLN A 716 16.15 -14.15 6.97
CA GLN A 716 14.83 -14.08 7.59
C GLN A 716 13.82 -15.02 6.92
N ALA A 717 13.85 -15.13 5.58
CA ALA A 717 12.96 -16.03 4.86
C ALA A 717 13.26 -17.50 5.21
N ALA A 718 14.54 -17.89 5.29
CA ALA A 718 14.94 -19.23 5.73
C ALA A 718 14.49 -19.55 7.16
N TRP A 719 14.58 -18.56 8.07
CA TRP A 719 14.08 -18.71 9.44
C TRP A 719 12.56 -18.93 9.50
N PHE A 720 11.79 -18.20 8.70
CA PHE A 720 10.34 -18.39 8.63
C PHE A 720 9.95 -19.75 8.06
N GLU A 721 10.68 -20.26 7.07
CA GLU A 721 10.49 -21.64 6.57
C GLU A 721 10.78 -22.69 7.62
N PHE A 722 11.84 -22.49 8.41
CA PHE A 722 12.16 -23.39 9.52
C PHE A 722 11.02 -23.46 10.53
N GLU A 723 10.46 -22.31 10.94
CA GLU A 723 9.33 -22.27 11.88
C GLU A 723 8.07 -22.96 11.33
N TYR A 724 7.75 -22.73 10.04
CA TYR A 724 6.62 -23.37 9.37
C TYR A 724 6.80 -24.88 9.28
N THR A 725 8.00 -25.33 8.90
CA THR A 725 8.34 -26.74 8.80
C THR A 725 8.27 -27.42 10.17
N PHE A 726 8.87 -26.81 11.20
CA PHE A 726 8.89 -27.35 12.55
C PHE A 726 7.48 -27.49 13.15
N SER A 727 6.66 -26.44 13.05
CA SER A 727 5.27 -26.47 13.53
C SER A 727 4.41 -27.50 12.76
N THR A 728 4.65 -27.66 11.47
CA THR A 728 3.98 -28.68 10.65
C THR A 728 4.38 -30.09 11.08
N LEU A 729 5.67 -30.36 11.26
CA LEU A 729 6.17 -31.65 11.73
C LEU A 729 5.62 -32.00 13.12
N TYR A 730 5.57 -31.02 14.04
CA TYR A 730 4.93 -31.18 15.35
C TYR A 730 3.44 -31.54 15.18
N THR A 731 2.72 -30.83 14.32
CA THR A 731 1.29 -31.10 14.06
C THR A 731 1.07 -32.51 13.52
N CYS A 732 1.90 -32.98 12.58
CA CYS A 732 1.88 -34.34 12.07
C CYS A 732 2.17 -35.38 13.16
N LEU A 733 3.15 -35.12 14.02
CA LEU A 733 3.52 -36.02 15.12
C LEU A 733 2.35 -36.21 16.10
N ILE A 734 1.70 -35.12 16.52
CA ILE A 734 0.55 -35.16 17.43
C ILE A 734 -0.65 -35.85 16.77
N PHE A 735 -0.86 -35.64 15.46
CA PHE A 735 -1.87 -36.35 14.69
C PHE A 735 -1.65 -37.86 14.70
N VAL A 736 -0.44 -38.33 14.39
CA VAL A 736 -0.09 -39.77 14.41
C VAL A 736 -0.26 -40.34 15.82
N ALA A 737 0.20 -39.61 16.85
CA ALA A 737 0.06 -40.03 18.24
C ALA A 737 -1.41 -40.25 18.64
N SER A 738 -2.36 -39.50 18.08
CA SER A 738 -3.80 -39.64 18.35
C SER A 738 -4.43 -40.98 17.91
N PHE A 739 -3.70 -41.81 17.15
CA PHE A 739 -4.12 -43.17 16.79
C PHE A 739 -3.51 -44.24 17.69
N LEU A 740 -2.37 -43.92 18.31
CA LEU A 740 -1.59 -44.86 19.11
C LEU A 740 -1.97 -44.80 20.60
N PHE A 741 -2.36 -43.62 21.11
CA PHE A 741 -2.53 -43.36 22.54
C PHE A 741 -3.83 -42.67 22.90
#